data_AF-A0A2V5P8K8-F1
#
_entry.id   AF-A0A2V5P8K8-F1
#
_cell.length_a   1.000
_cell.length_b   1.000
_cell.length_c   1.000
_cell.angle_alpha   90.00
_cell.angle_beta   90.00
_cell.angle_gamma   90.00
#
_symmetry.space_group_name_H-M   'P 1'
#
loop_
_entity.id
_entity.type
_entity.pdbx_description
1 polymer ?
#
loop_
_entity_poly.entity_id
_entity_poly.type
_entity_poly.pdbx_seq_one_letter_code
_entity_poly.pdbx_strand_id
1 'polypeptide(L)'
;TIGIYANASGHGQFWERPASLELLDPTNAVPGRLQENCGLRIRGGFSRNPDFRKHSFRIFFRREYGVGKLNYPLFENEGAQEFETFDLRTSQNYAWPRESSPSQGNHDTMVREVFCRETLGAMGQPYRRSRYYHLYLNGQYWGLYETDERPEASYGQTYFGGSKTNYDVPKCANHIGNFVTEATDGNLLAWSNLWTMCQSMRTNASNSNYFRILGLNSDGTRNPSLPVMLDVDNLIDYMLEIFYSGDGDATLSSFLGNNEPNNWFAMRDRTNPNVGFRFFNSDCEHTLGTPNSQVDRTGPFGGSNEGNFAYSNPQWMHEELMRNAEYRVRFGDHVQKHFFNGGALTLEAATNRFRAKAVQITKAIRAYSARWGDAVKEPPYGENEWTNEIKFVLANWFPPRANIVLAQLRADSLFSSIGAPAFSQLGGEVPAGYNLEMVQTNLGGAIFFTTDGADPRSIDGAVSPSAQAYSGPLVINSPGTVRARVLLGTNWSAILEYPFYPPQDLSKLLLTEIMYNPPAFGSVSGDEVEFLELKNTGTNTLNLSDLRFTAGITFAFTNGTRLAPGAFFVLARNEAAFTNKYPGVSVNGIYTGRLDNGGETLTLSHPLGTRVWSVTYDDLSPWPIAPDNFGFSLVPVNPNATPDPDNPVNWRASTFVGGSPGADDPINPISPVLINEVLSHSETGSDFIELFNPNTHAVDLGGWFLTDDAATPKKYRIRDGTSLEPLSYLLFTETDFNPTPGINNSFSLNARGDDVYLFSGDANTNLTGYSHGFSFGAAPDGATFGRYVISTGQEQFPEQLSATPG
;
A
#
# COMPACT_ATOMS: atom_id res chain seq x y z
N THR A 1 -32.21 5.40 28.29
CA THR A 1 -30.78 5.03 28.48
C THR A 1 -30.06 5.18 27.15
N ILE A 2 -28.87 5.78 27.12
CA ILE A 2 -28.14 6.17 25.87
C ILE A 2 -27.15 5.10 25.36
N GLY A 3 -27.11 3.91 25.95
CA GLY A 3 -26.14 2.86 25.61
C GLY A 3 -26.36 2.25 24.23
N ILE A 4 -25.29 1.91 23.50
CA ILE A 4 -25.36 1.39 22.13
C ILE A 4 -26.05 0.02 22.03
N TYR A 5 -25.90 -0.86 23.02
CA TYR A 5 -26.58 -2.17 23.04
C TYR A 5 -28.09 -2.05 23.26
N ALA A 6 -28.51 -1.17 24.18
CA ALA A 6 -29.94 -0.92 24.43
C ALA A 6 -30.64 -0.21 23.26
N ASN A 7 -29.86 0.36 22.34
CA ASN A 7 -30.35 1.10 21.19
C ASN A 7 -29.60 0.65 19.92
N ALA A 8 -29.49 -0.67 19.71
CA ALA A 8 -28.65 -1.24 18.66
C ALA A 8 -29.00 -0.75 17.25
N SER A 9 -30.25 -0.37 16.99
CA SER A 9 -30.71 0.20 15.71
C SER A 9 -30.26 1.66 15.47
N GLY A 10 -29.66 2.31 16.46
CA GLY A 10 -29.08 3.64 16.34
C GLY A 10 -27.98 3.70 15.28
N HIS A 11 -27.99 4.77 14.46
CA HIS A 11 -27.08 4.93 13.32
C HIS A 11 -26.63 6.37 13.12
N GLY A 12 -25.49 6.56 12.45
CA GLY A 12 -24.90 7.89 12.26
C GLY A 12 -24.07 8.35 13.46
N GLN A 13 -23.45 9.53 13.34
CA GLN A 13 -22.53 10.08 14.34
C GLN A 13 -23.20 10.29 15.70
N PHE A 14 -24.50 10.62 15.73
CA PHE A 14 -25.26 10.76 16.99
C PHE A 14 -25.28 9.50 17.87
N TRP A 15 -25.08 8.32 17.27
CA TRP A 15 -25.05 7.04 17.97
C TRP A 15 -23.64 6.51 18.23
N GLU A 16 -22.62 7.31 17.94
CA GLU A 16 -21.24 7.10 18.35
C GLU A 16 -21.08 7.41 19.84
N ARG A 17 -20.30 6.61 20.55
CA ARG A 17 -19.99 6.83 21.96
C ARG A 17 -18.48 6.93 22.15
N PRO A 18 -18.01 7.86 23.01
CA PRO A 18 -16.61 7.86 23.43
C PRO A 18 -16.24 6.49 24.03
N ALA A 19 -15.08 5.99 23.64
CA ALA A 19 -14.48 4.76 24.13
C ALA A 19 -12.94 4.93 24.18
N SER A 20 -12.26 4.03 24.89
CA SER A 20 -10.82 3.83 24.80
C SER A 20 -10.58 2.48 24.16
N LEU A 21 -9.69 2.41 23.17
CA LEU A 21 -9.21 1.19 22.56
C LEU A 21 -7.77 0.94 23.01
N GLU A 22 -7.49 -0.29 23.41
CA GLU A 22 -6.15 -0.75 23.77
C GLU A 22 -5.89 -2.09 23.06
N LEU A 23 -4.69 -2.28 22.52
CA LEU A 23 -4.25 -3.57 22.00
C LEU A 23 -3.16 -4.14 22.91
N LEU A 24 -3.46 -5.29 23.50
CA LEU A 24 -2.52 -6.06 24.29
C LEU A 24 -1.86 -7.10 23.39
N ASP A 25 -0.68 -6.78 22.84
CA ASP A 25 0.12 -7.72 22.04
C ASP A 25 1.25 -8.33 22.89
N PRO A 26 1.11 -9.58 23.36
CA PRO A 26 2.14 -10.24 24.17
C PRO A 26 3.38 -10.62 23.35
N THR A 27 3.32 -10.58 22.02
CA THR A 27 4.45 -10.89 21.14
C THR A 27 5.33 -9.67 20.88
N ASN A 28 4.80 -8.47 21.12
CA ASN A 28 5.42 -7.19 20.78
C ASN A 28 5.90 -7.17 19.31
N ALA A 29 5.11 -7.74 18.40
CA ALA A 29 5.46 -7.91 16.99
C ALA A 29 5.54 -6.56 16.27
N VAL A 30 4.77 -5.57 16.75
CA VAL A 30 4.89 -4.17 16.38
C VAL A 30 5.44 -3.39 17.57
N PRO A 31 6.60 -2.71 17.44
CA PRO A 31 7.13 -1.86 18.50
C PRO A 31 6.15 -0.73 18.87
N GLY A 32 5.85 -0.60 20.15
CA GLY A 32 4.98 0.46 20.68
C GLY A 32 3.67 -0.07 21.27
N ARG A 33 3.06 0.72 22.16
CA ARG A 33 1.76 0.41 22.77
C ARG A 33 0.65 1.10 21.96
N LEU A 34 -0.39 0.36 21.55
CA LEU A 34 -1.62 0.98 21.06
C LEU A 34 -2.57 1.18 22.23
N GLN A 35 -2.77 2.43 22.61
CA GLN A 35 -3.84 2.86 23.49
C GLN A 35 -4.33 4.24 23.06
N GLU A 36 -5.55 4.32 22.54
CA GLU A 36 -6.10 5.55 21.99
C GLU A 36 -7.58 5.73 22.32
N ASN A 37 -7.99 6.99 22.51
CA ASN A 37 -9.41 7.32 22.61
C ASN A 37 -10.05 7.31 21.21
N CYS A 38 -11.28 6.81 21.13
CA CYS A 38 -12.00 6.63 19.88
C CYS A 38 -13.51 6.80 20.05
N GLY A 39 -14.20 6.93 18.92
CA GLY A 39 -15.64 6.75 18.81
C GLY A 39 -15.97 5.28 18.51
N LEU A 40 -16.95 4.73 19.22
CA LEU A 40 -17.43 3.36 19.06
C LEU A 40 -18.93 3.37 18.74
N ARG A 41 -19.36 2.58 17.74
CA ARG A 41 -20.78 2.28 17.52
C ARG A 41 -21.00 0.88 16.94
N ILE A 42 -22.21 0.36 17.07
CA ILE A 42 -22.61 -0.88 16.38
C ILE A 42 -22.74 -0.60 14.88
N ARG A 43 -22.27 -1.54 14.04
CA ARG A 43 -22.30 -1.47 12.57
C ARG A 43 -23.17 -2.57 11.95
N GLY A 44 -23.65 -2.35 10.73
CA GLY A 44 -24.36 -3.35 9.91
C GLY A 44 -25.87 -3.37 10.04
N GLY A 45 -26.58 -3.73 8.97
CA GLY A 45 -28.04 -3.86 9.01
C GLY A 45 -28.46 -4.96 9.98
N PHE A 46 -28.12 -6.21 9.65
CA PHE A 46 -28.50 -7.38 10.44
C PHE A 46 -27.82 -7.47 11.80
N SER A 47 -26.54 -7.07 11.91
CA SER A 47 -25.83 -7.08 13.20
C SER A 47 -26.54 -6.28 14.29
N ARG A 48 -27.44 -5.35 13.94
CA ARG A 48 -28.23 -4.53 14.89
C ARG A 48 -29.54 -5.17 15.35
N ASN A 49 -29.93 -6.30 14.75
CA ASN A 49 -31.15 -7.00 15.11
C ASN A 49 -31.01 -7.59 16.53
N PRO A 50 -32.06 -7.51 17.38
CA PRO A 50 -32.05 -8.06 18.75
C PRO A 50 -31.68 -9.54 18.86
N ASP A 51 -31.87 -10.33 17.80
CA ASP A 51 -31.49 -11.74 17.77
C ASP A 51 -29.96 -11.95 17.73
N PHE A 52 -29.20 -10.90 17.41
CA PHE A 52 -27.74 -10.94 17.39
C PHE A 52 -27.18 -10.48 18.72
N ARG A 53 -26.82 -11.41 19.61
CA ARG A 53 -26.19 -11.06 20.90
C ARG A 53 -24.75 -10.57 20.75
N LYS A 54 -24.08 -10.97 19.66
CA LYS A 54 -22.71 -10.58 19.30
C LYS A 54 -22.73 -9.56 18.16
N HIS A 55 -22.79 -8.28 18.51
CA HIS A 55 -22.76 -7.19 17.55
C HIS A 55 -21.36 -6.96 16.98
N SER A 56 -21.30 -6.48 15.73
CA SER A 56 -20.09 -5.90 15.16
C SER A 56 -19.98 -4.41 15.47
N PHE A 57 -18.76 -3.92 15.56
CA PHE A 57 -18.47 -2.53 15.92
C PHE A 57 -17.74 -1.80 14.81
N ARG A 58 -17.90 -0.48 14.79
CA ARG A 58 -17.04 0.43 14.04
C ARG A 58 -16.29 1.31 15.01
N ILE A 59 -14.99 1.43 14.77
CA ILE A 59 -14.09 2.32 15.49
C ILE A 59 -13.83 3.56 14.63
N PHE A 60 -13.80 4.73 15.27
CA PHE A 60 -13.49 6.00 14.64
C PHE A 60 -12.42 6.75 15.44
N PHE A 61 -11.38 7.21 14.76
CA PHE A 61 -10.42 8.15 15.33
C PHE A 61 -10.80 9.54 14.85
N ARG A 62 -11.10 10.42 15.82
CA ARG A 62 -11.56 11.78 15.57
C ARG A 62 -11.00 12.67 16.67
N ARG A 63 -10.69 13.92 16.29
CA ARG A 63 -10.23 14.95 17.24
C ARG A 63 -11.22 15.22 18.38
N GLU A 64 -12.50 14.90 18.20
CA GLU A 64 -13.51 15.03 19.25
C GLU A 64 -13.38 13.98 20.36
N TYR A 65 -12.72 12.85 20.11
CA TYR A 65 -12.48 11.79 21.11
C TYR A 65 -11.02 11.69 21.53
N GLY A 66 -10.08 11.99 20.65
CA GLY A 66 -8.64 11.87 20.89
C GLY A 66 -7.84 12.19 19.64
N VAL A 67 -6.99 11.25 19.21
CA VAL A 67 -6.25 11.38 17.96
C VAL A 67 -7.21 11.43 16.76
N GLY A 68 -6.87 12.25 15.76
CA GLY A 68 -7.65 12.37 14.52
C GLY A 68 -7.48 11.18 13.58
N LYS A 69 -6.41 10.41 13.75
CA LYS A 69 -6.09 9.15 13.08
C LYS A 69 -5.34 8.28 14.08
N LEU A 70 -5.55 6.97 14.01
CA LEU A 70 -4.65 6.03 14.66
C LEU A 70 -3.35 5.98 13.86
N ASN A 71 -2.21 6.24 14.49
CA ASN A 71 -0.88 6.00 13.92
C ASN A 71 -0.33 4.70 14.52
N TYR A 72 -0.66 3.58 13.89
CA TYR A 72 -0.24 2.25 14.30
C TYR A 72 -0.42 1.26 13.15
N PRO A 73 0.58 0.42 12.82
CA PRO A 73 0.48 -0.57 11.74
C PRO A 73 -0.40 -1.75 12.12
N LEU A 74 -1.71 -1.54 12.14
CA LEU A 74 -2.71 -2.55 12.50
C LEU A 74 -2.62 -3.79 11.60
N PHE A 75 -2.17 -3.62 10.35
CA PHE A 75 -1.98 -4.68 9.37
C PHE A 75 -0.49 -4.95 9.07
N GLU A 76 0.41 -4.54 9.96
CA GLU A 76 1.87 -4.72 9.80
C GLU A 76 2.35 -4.21 8.43
N ASN A 77 3.29 -4.91 7.79
CA ASN A 77 3.82 -4.56 6.47
C ASN A 77 2.83 -4.79 5.32
N GLU A 78 1.68 -5.42 5.58
CA GLU A 78 0.70 -5.72 4.54
C GLU A 78 -0.14 -4.48 4.19
N GLY A 79 -0.38 -3.58 5.15
CA GLY A 79 -1.31 -2.46 5.02
C GLY A 79 -0.78 -1.14 5.54
N ALA A 80 -1.69 -0.19 5.72
CA ALA A 80 -1.36 1.17 6.09
C ALA A 80 -0.83 1.31 7.52
N GLN A 81 -0.10 2.40 7.74
CA GLN A 81 0.41 2.78 9.06
C GLN A 81 -0.58 3.68 9.83
N GLU A 82 -1.53 4.31 9.12
CA GLU A 82 -2.52 5.21 9.73
C GLU A 82 -3.96 4.95 9.27
N PHE A 83 -4.93 5.13 10.19
CA PHE A 83 -6.35 4.87 9.94
C PHE A 83 -7.28 5.90 10.59
N GLU A 84 -8.30 6.35 9.85
CA GLU A 84 -9.43 7.11 10.43
C GLU A 84 -10.51 6.18 11.02
N THR A 85 -10.68 4.98 10.44
CA THR A 85 -11.73 4.04 10.85
C THR A 85 -11.42 2.61 10.40
N PHE A 86 -11.92 1.64 11.16
CA PHE A 86 -12.04 0.25 10.75
C PHE A 86 -13.22 -0.41 11.45
N ASP A 87 -13.70 -1.52 10.89
CA ASP A 87 -14.74 -2.34 11.51
C ASP A 87 -14.11 -3.50 12.31
N LEU A 88 -14.71 -3.85 13.45
CA LEU A 88 -14.50 -5.11 14.16
C LEU A 88 -15.71 -6.00 13.90
N ARG A 89 -15.52 -7.01 13.06
CA ARG A 89 -16.55 -7.90 12.53
C ARG A 89 -16.59 -9.26 13.24
N THR A 90 -17.73 -9.91 13.08
CA THR A 90 -18.01 -11.31 13.43
C THR A 90 -18.53 -12.04 12.20
N SER A 91 -18.63 -13.37 12.24
CA SER A 91 -19.26 -14.23 11.22
C SER A 91 -20.77 -13.99 10.95
N GLN A 92 -21.31 -12.89 11.47
CA GLN A 92 -22.70 -12.42 11.37
C GLN A 92 -23.74 -13.55 11.46
N ASN A 93 -24.30 -13.91 10.31
CA ASN A 93 -25.45 -14.80 10.18
C ASN A 93 -25.16 -16.22 10.67
N TYR A 94 -23.89 -16.61 10.68
CA TYR A 94 -23.44 -17.93 11.13
C TYR A 94 -22.76 -17.88 12.50
N ALA A 95 -22.76 -16.73 13.19
CA ALA A 95 -22.20 -16.67 14.52
C ALA A 95 -22.97 -17.58 15.49
N TRP A 96 -22.27 -18.41 16.27
CA TRP A 96 -22.88 -19.29 17.29
C TRP A 96 -23.94 -18.64 18.20
N PRO A 97 -23.79 -17.41 18.70
CA PRO A 97 -24.82 -16.81 19.55
C PRO A 97 -26.08 -16.35 18.80
N ARG A 98 -26.10 -16.46 17.48
CA ARG A 98 -27.27 -16.19 16.64
C ARG A 98 -27.95 -17.47 16.16
N GLU A 99 -27.20 -18.49 15.73
CA GLU A 99 -27.65 -19.76 15.11
C GLU A 99 -29.00 -20.26 15.67
N SER A 100 -30.10 -19.72 15.14
CA SER A 100 -31.46 -19.85 15.71
C SER A 100 -32.26 -20.96 15.06
N SER A 101 -31.68 -21.60 14.03
CA SER A 101 -32.31 -22.69 13.27
C SER A 101 -31.38 -23.89 13.20
N PRO A 102 -31.51 -24.86 14.11
CA PRO A 102 -30.74 -26.12 14.08
C PRO A 102 -30.90 -26.90 12.77
N SER A 103 -31.95 -26.62 11.97
CA SER A 103 -32.18 -27.22 10.66
C SER A 103 -31.23 -26.74 9.56
N GLN A 104 -30.50 -25.64 9.78
CA GLN A 104 -29.53 -25.15 8.80
C GLN A 104 -28.11 -25.66 9.06
N GLY A 105 -27.81 -26.30 10.21
CA GLY A 105 -26.48 -26.80 10.54
C GLY A 105 -25.52 -25.73 11.03
N ASN A 106 -24.40 -26.12 11.65
CA ASN A 106 -23.37 -25.19 12.13
C ASN A 106 -22.47 -24.73 10.98
N HIS A 107 -22.50 -23.44 10.67
CA HIS A 107 -21.69 -22.86 9.61
C HIS A 107 -20.70 -21.80 10.08
N ASP A 108 -20.50 -21.62 11.39
CA ASP A 108 -19.50 -20.66 11.88
C ASP A 108 -18.08 -21.16 11.58
N THR A 109 -17.37 -20.47 10.68
CA THR A 109 -15.93 -20.71 10.47
C THR A 109 -15.07 -19.56 10.95
N MET A 110 -15.60 -18.34 11.01
CA MET A 110 -14.81 -17.09 11.09
C MET A 110 -13.76 -16.93 9.96
N VAL A 111 -13.80 -17.73 8.89
CA VAL A 111 -12.78 -17.72 7.82
C VAL A 111 -13.33 -17.25 6.47
N ARG A 112 -14.63 -17.48 6.17
CA ARG A 112 -15.24 -17.17 4.86
C ARG A 112 -14.98 -15.75 4.38
N GLU A 113 -15.22 -14.78 5.26
CA GLU A 113 -15.12 -13.35 4.98
C GLU A 113 -13.68 -12.93 4.67
N VAL A 114 -12.73 -13.38 5.49
CA VAL A 114 -11.30 -13.13 5.27
C VAL A 114 -10.83 -13.84 4.00
N PHE A 115 -11.28 -15.08 3.75
CA PHE A 115 -10.94 -15.82 2.53
C PHE A 115 -11.34 -15.06 1.27
N CYS A 116 -12.56 -14.53 1.19
CA CYS A 116 -13.05 -13.82 0.00
C CYS A 116 -12.23 -12.53 -0.24
N ARG A 117 -11.98 -11.74 0.82
CA ARG A 117 -11.15 -10.52 0.72
C ARG A 117 -9.71 -10.82 0.30
N GLU A 118 -9.07 -11.81 0.91
CA GLU A 118 -7.69 -12.18 0.56
C GLU A 118 -7.57 -12.89 -0.78
N THR A 119 -8.64 -13.50 -1.27
CA THR A 119 -8.67 -14.05 -2.63
C THR A 119 -8.56 -12.92 -3.64
N LEU A 120 -9.32 -11.83 -3.46
CA LEU A 120 -9.20 -10.63 -4.29
C LEU A 120 -7.77 -10.05 -4.21
N GLY A 121 -7.21 -9.95 -3.01
CA GLY A 121 -5.81 -9.52 -2.81
C GLY A 121 -4.79 -10.39 -3.55
N ALA A 122 -4.92 -11.71 -3.50
CA ALA A 122 -4.02 -12.61 -4.21
C ALA A 122 -4.28 -12.73 -5.72
N MET A 123 -5.39 -12.19 -6.21
CA MET A 123 -5.57 -11.95 -7.64
C MET A 123 -4.80 -10.71 -8.11
N GLY A 124 -4.21 -9.95 -7.18
CA GLY A 124 -3.45 -8.73 -7.43
C GLY A 124 -4.32 -7.47 -7.41
N GLN A 125 -5.53 -7.57 -6.85
CA GLN A 125 -6.50 -6.48 -6.80
C GLN A 125 -6.48 -5.77 -5.44
N PRO A 126 -6.83 -4.48 -5.37
CA PRO A 126 -7.06 -3.82 -4.10
C PRO A 126 -8.12 -4.57 -3.28
N TYR A 127 -7.85 -4.75 -2.00
CA TYR A 127 -8.69 -5.54 -1.10
C TYR A 127 -8.64 -4.97 0.32
N ARG A 128 -9.55 -5.48 1.16
CA ARG A 128 -9.74 -5.01 2.54
C ARG A 128 -9.04 -5.97 3.47
N ARG A 129 -8.05 -5.49 4.24
CA ARG A 129 -7.23 -6.35 5.10
C ARG A 129 -7.92 -6.72 6.40
N SER A 130 -7.43 -7.79 7.01
CA SER A 130 -7.98 -8.35 8.25
C SER A 130 -6.92 -8.95 9.15
N ARG A 131 -7.16 -8.81 10.46
CA ARG A 131 -6.45 -9.48 11.55
C ARG A 131 -7.49 -9.99 12.54
N TYR A 132 -7.15 -11.06 13.26
CA TYR A 132 -8.03 -11.64 14.27
C TYR A 132 -7.65 -11.17 15.66
N TYR A 133 -8.65 -10.84 16.48
CA TYR A 133 -8.45 -10.36 17.84
C TYR A 133 -9.43 -11.02 18.81
N HIS A 134 -8.95 -11.24 20.03
CA HIS A 134 -9.81 -11.47 21.17
C HIS A 134 -10.33 -10.13 21.68
N LEU A 135 -11.63 -9.88 21.53
CA LEU A 135 -12.23 -8.63 21.99
C LEU A 135 -12.62 -8.71 23.47
N TYR A 136 -12.25 -7.70 24.24
CA TYR A 136 -12.73 -7.47 25.60
C TYR A 136 -13.50 -6.15 25.64
N LEU A 137 -14.70 -6.15 26.22
CA LEU A 137 -15.50 -4.94 26.46
C LEU A 137 -15.57 -4.70 27.96
N ASN A 138 -14.96 -3.61 28.44
CA ASN A 138 -14.86 -3.28 29.87
C ASN A 138 -14.34 -4.46 30.71
N GLY A 139 -13.29 -5.14 30.24
CA GLY A 139 -12.68 -6.30 30.90
C GLY A 139 -13.42 -7.64 30.70
N GLN A 140 -14.62 -7.63 30.10
CA GLN A 140 -15.36 -8.85 29.80
C GLN A 140 -14.96 -9.41 28.43
N TYR A 141 -14.49 -10.66 28.39
CA TYR A 141 -14.21 -11.33 27.13
C TYR A 141 -15.50 -11.47 26.29
N TRP A 142 -15.45 -10.95 25.08
CA TRP A 142 -16.59 -10.84 24.18
C TRP A 142 -16.49 -11.76 22.95
N GLY A 143 -15.34 -12.41 22.73
CA GLY A 143 -15.16 -13.42 21.69
C GLY A 143 -14.09 -13.07 20.66
N LEU A 144 -13.96 -13.94 19.66
CA LEU A 144 -13.10 -13.74 18.50
C LEU A 144 -13.78 -12.75 17.54
N TYR A 145 -13.01 -11.76 17.08
CA TYR A 145 -13.39 -10.77 16.08
C TYR A 145 -12.33 -10.68 15.01
N GLU A 146 -12.69 -10.14 13.85
CA GLU A 146 -11.76 -9.82 12.77
C GLU A 146 -11.85 -8.33 12.43
N THR A 147 -10.75 -7.70 12.08
CA THR A 147 -10.76 -6.34 11.52
C THR A 147 -11.20 -6.35 10.06
N ASP A 148 -11.79 -5.24 9.62
CA ASP A 148 -12.18 -5.01 8.24
C ASP A 148 -11.94 -3.54 7.88
N GLU A 149 -11.02 -3.33 6.94
CA GLU A 149 -10.84 -2.02 6.34
C GLU A 149 -12.11 -1.59 5.60
N ARG A 150 -12.39 -0.28 5.62
CA ARG A 150 -13.55 0.27 4.92
C ARG A 150 -13.09 1.01 3.69
N PRO A 151 -13.54 0.63 2.48
CA PRO A 151 -13.14 1.27 1.22
C PRO A 151 -13.93 2.58 1.04
N GLU A 152 -13.83 3.47 2.03
CA GLU A 152 -14.36 4.85 2.02
C GLU A 152 -13.27 5.81 1.53
N ALA A 153 -13.58 7.10 1.37
CA ALA A 153 -12.63 8.06 0.81
C ALA A 153 -11.28 8.13 1.55
N SER A 154 -11.27 7.87 2.86
CA SER A 154 -10.05 7.80 3.66
C SER A 154 -9.16 6.61 3.27
N TYR A 155 -9.74 5.45 2.95
CA TYR A 155 -8.99 4.32 2.39
C TYR A 155 -8.39 4.69 1.04
N GLY A 156 -9.14 5.40 0.20
CA GLY A 156 -8.66 5.91 -1.08
C GLY A 156 -7.43 6.79 -0.90
N GLN A 157 -7.52 7.79 -0.01
CA GLN A 157 -6.39 8.64 0.36
C GLN A 157 -5.17 7.82 0.81
N THR A 158 -5.39 6.87 1.72
CA THR A 158 -4.31 6.08 2.32
C THR A 158 -3.61 5.17 1.31
N TYR A 159 -4.35 4.48 0.44
CA TYR A 159 -3.80 3.45 -0.44
C TYR A 159 -3.57 3.90 -1.89
N PHE A 160 -4.25 4.95 -2.34
CA PHE A 160 -4.17 5.45 -3.71
C PHE A 160 -3.68 6.91 -3.80
N GLY A 161 -3.48 7.59 -2.66
CA GLY A 161 -2.92 8.95 -2.59
C GLY A 161 -3.96 10.07 -2.72
N GLY A 162 -3.50 11.31 -2.87
CA GLY A 162 -4.37 12.48 -3.04
C GLY A 162 -5.19 12.84 -1.79
N SER A 163 -6.15 13.76 -1.98
CA SER A 163 -7.06 14.18 -0.90
C SER A 163 -8.27 13.26 -0.82
N LYS A 164 -8.77 12.98 0.39
CA LYS A 164 -10.04 12.24 0.57
C LYS A 164 -11.22 12.87 -0.19
N THR A 165 -11.22 14.19 -0.38
CA THR A 165 -12.27 14.88 -1.15
C THR A 165 -12.27 14.54 -2.64
N ASN A 166 -11.21 13.90 -3.14
CA ASN A 166 -11.09 13.50 -4.53
C ASN A 166 -11.94 12.26 -4.85
N TYR A 167 -12.28 11.45 -3.85
CA TYR A 167 -12.89 10.16 -4.10
C TYR A 167 -14.41 10.27 -4.29
N ASP A 168 -14.92 9.53 -5.28
CA ASP A 168 -16.32 9.12 -5.38
C ASP A 168 -16.40 7.65 -4.93
N VAL A 169 -17.24 7.36 -3.94
CA VAL A 169 -17.38 6.00 -3.38
C VAL A 169 -18.83 5.51 -3.46
N PRO A 170 -19.27 5.00 -4.63
CA PRO A 170 -20.56 4.35 -4.77
C PRO A 170 -20.61 3.03 -3.99
N LYS A 171 -21.78 2.69 -3.45
CA LYS A 171 -22.04 1.43 -2.75
C LYS A 171 -23.53 1.11 -2.78
N CYS A 172 -23.90 -0.07 -2.32
CA CYS A 172 -25.29 -0.29 -1.92
C CYS A 172 -25.59 0.35 -0.56
N ALA A 173 -26.69 1.08 -0.48
CA ALA A 173 -27.34 1.45 0.77
C ALA A 173 -27.69 0.17 1.52
N ASN A 174 -27.19 0.04 2.75
CA ASN A 174 -27.44 -1.13 3.59
C ASN A 174 -28.32 -0.71 4.78
N HIS A 175 -29.43 -0.07 4.43
CA HIS A 175 -30.52 0.25 5.35
C HIS A 175 -31.61 -0.80 5.16
N ILE A 176 -32.08 -1.41 6.25
CA ILE A 176 -33.11 -2.46 6.21
C ILE A 176 -34.30 -1.97 5.39
N GLY A 177 -34.58 -2.65 4.28
CA GLY A 177 -35.69 -2.34 3.38
C GLY A 177 -35.41 -1.30 2.28
N ASN A 178 -34.16 -0.87 2.09
CA ASN A 178 -33.78 0.03 1.00
C ASN A 178 -32.39 -0.33 0.42
N PHE A 179 -32.38 -1.23 -0.56
CA PHE A 179 -31.18 -1.71 -1.26
C PHE A 179 -31.02 -0.98 -2.60
N VAL A 180 -30.49 0.23 -2.54
CA VAL A 180 -30.28 1.10 -3.71
C VAL A 180 -28.85 1.62 -3.74
N THR A 181 -28.40 2.04 -4.90
CA THR A 181 -27.08 2.65 -5.08
C THR A 181 -27.03 4.03 -4.45
N GLU A 182 -26.05 4.25 -3.57
CA GLU A 182 -25.76 5.54 -2.94
C GLU A 182 -24.26 5.86 -3.05
N ALA A 183 -23.87 7.09 -2.74
CA ALA A 183 -22.47 7.45 -2.52
C ALA A 183 -22.24 7.67 -1.02
N THR A 184 -21.27 6.97 -0.42
CA THR A 184 -20.85 7.26 0.96
C THR A 184 -19.94 8.48 1.03
N ASP A 185 -19.18 8.72 -0.03
CA ASP A 185 -18.33 9.89 -0.21
C ASP A 185 -18.44 10.37 -1.66
N GLY A 186 -18.30 11.67 -1.89
CA GLY A 186 -18.39 12.27 -3.21
C GLY A 186 -19.82 12.28 -3.76
N ASN A 187 -19.99 11.94 -5.04
CA ASN A 187 -21.29 11.89 -5.70
C ASN A 187 -21.36 10.77 -6.76
N LEU A 188 -22.53 10.59 -7.38
CA LEU A 188 -22.80 9.52 -8.35
C LEU A 188 -22.69 9.96 -9.83
N LEU A 189 -22.15 11.14 -10.15
CA LEU A 189 -22.15 11.65 -11.53
C LEU A 189 -21.30 10.80 -12.48
N ALA A 190 -20.07 10.48 -12.08
CA ALA A 190 -19.20 9.61 -12.88
C ALA A 190 -19.77 8.18 -12.95
N TRP A 191 -20.39 7.72 -11.86
CA TRP A 191 -21.04 6.41 -11.78
C TRP A 191 -22.24 6.31 -12.74
N SER A 192 -23.09 7.35 -12.82
CA SER A 192 -24.22 7.39 -13.76
C SER A 192 -23.77 7.39 -15.22
N ASN A 193 -22.64 8.07 -15.51
CA ASN A 193 -22.04 8.06 -16.83
C ASN A 193 -21.53 6.66 -17.20
N LEU A 194 -20.77 6.01 -16.29
CA LEU A 194 -20.32 4.62 -16.49
C LEU A 194 -21.51 3.69 -16.71
N TRP A 195 -22.54 3.76 -15.86
CA TRP A 195 -23.75 2.95 -15.98
C TRP A 195 -24.41 3.11 -17.36
N THR A 196 -24.59 4.35 -17.83
CA THR A 196 -25.19 4.61 -19.14
C THR A 196 -24.31 4.07 -20.28
N MET A 197 -22.99 4.18 -20.16
CA MET A 197 -22.05 3.61 -21.14
C MET A 197 -22.16 2.08 -21.19
N CYS A 198 -22.22 1.40 -20.05
CA CYS A 198 -22.43 -0.05 -19.99
C CYS A 198 -23.79 -0.45 -20.59
N GLN A 199 -24.88 0.21 -20.20
CA GLN A 199 -26.22 -0.07 -20.74
C GLN A 199 -26.31 0.10 -22.26
N SER A 200 -25.49 0.98 -22.85
CA SER A 200 -25.44 1.14 -24.31
C SER A 200 -24.93 -0.10 -25.05
N MET A 201 -24.25 -1.04 -24.37
CA MET A 201 -23.82 -2.31 -24.96
C MET A 201 -25.00 -3.19 -25.39
N ARG A 202 -26.19 -3.03 -24.79
CA ARG A 202 -27.42 -3.75 -25.22
C ARG A 202 -27.76 -3.48 -26.67
N THR A 203 -27.54 -2.25 -27.13
CA THR A 203 -27.91 -1.80 -28.48
C THR A 203 -26.71 -1.73 -29.41
N ASN A 204 -25.51 -1.48 -28.89
CA ASN A 204 -24.28 -1.40 -29.68
C ASN A 204 -23.05 -1.81 -28.86
N ALA A 205 -22.72 -3.10 -28.87
CA ALA A 205 -21.54 -3.68 -28.22
C ALA A 205 -20.24 -3.56 -29.04
N SER A 206 -20.09 -2.52 -29.87
CA SER A 206 -18.88 -2.32 -30.68
C SER A 206 -17.62 -2.08 -29.83
N ASN A 207 -16.46 -2.44 -30.38
CA ASN A 207 -15.17 -2.19 -29.74
C ASN A 207 -14.96 -0.71 -29.44
N SER A 208 -15.42 0.21 -30.31
CA SER A 208 -15.35 1.64 -30.04
C SER A 208 -16.10 2.06 -28.77
N ASN A 209 -17.27 1.47 -28.49
CA ASN A 209 -18.01 1.77 -27.26
C ASN A 209 -17.32 1.17 -26.04
N TYR A 210 -16.85 -0.07 -26.16
CA TYR A 210 -16.16 -0.76 -25.07
C TYR A 210 -14.86 -0.04 -24.69
N PHE A 211 -14.01 0.23 -25.67
CA PHE A 211 -12.75 0.94 -25.49
C PHE A 211 -12.95 2.37 -24.97
N ARG A 212 -14.01 3.07 -25.35
CA ARG A 212 -14.34 4.37 -24.77
C ARG A 212 -14.56 4.31 -23.25
N ILE A 213 -15.14 3.22 -22.71
CA ILE A 213 -15.26 3.02 -21.25
C ILE A 213 -13.87 2.95 -20.59
N LEU A 214 -12.92 2.33 -21.29
CA LEU A 214 -11.55 2.16 -20.82
C LEU A 214 -10.64 3.35 -21.11
N GLY A 215 -11.18 4.46 -21.65
CA GLY A 215 -10.36 5.59 -22.10
C GLY A 215 -9.49 5.27 -23.33
N LEU A 216 -9.88 4.32 -24.16
CA LEU A 216 -9.10 3.89 -25.32
C LEU A 216 -9.75 4.38 -26.63
N ASN A 217 -8.92 4.56 -27.64
CA ASN A 217 -9.34 4.70 -29.04
C ASN A 217 -9.94 3.38 -29.54
N SER A 218 -10.60 3.40 -30.71
CA SER A 218 -11.18 2.20 -31.32
C SER A 218 -10.14 1.12 -31.68
N ASP A 219 -8.87 1.49 -31.80
CA ASP A 219 -7.73 0.60 -32.03
C ASP A 219 -7.08 0.10 -30.71
N GLY A 220 -7.67 0.41 -29.56
CA GLY A 220 -7.20 -0.01 -28.24
C GLY A 220 -6.05 0.83 -27.66
N THR A 221 -5.55 1.84 -28.37
CA THR A 221 -4.51 2.74 -27.83
C THR A 221 -5.10 3.73 -26.82
N ARG A 222 -4.32 4.16 -25.81
CA ARG A 222 -4.78 5.14 -24.81
C ARG A 222 -5.13 6.46 -25.46
N ASN A 223 -6.30 7.03 -25.13
CA ASN A 223 -6.74 8.35 -25.57
C ASN A 223 -6.79 9.33 -24.39
N PRO A 224 -5.78 10.18 -24.17
CA PRO A 224 -5.74 11.11 -23.03
C PRO A 224 -6.94 12.05 -22.89
N SER A 225 -7.69 12.30 -23.96
CA SER A 225 -8.91 13.12 -23.95
C SER A 225 -10.14 12.40 -23.39
N LEU A 226 -10.06 11.07 -23.21
CA LEU A 226 -11.11 10.26 -22.59
C LEU A 226 -10.67 9.85 -21.18
N PRO A 227 -11.50 10.05 -20.14
CA PRO A 227 -11.21 9.46 -18.84
C PRO A 227 -11.38 7.94 -18.90
N VAL A 228 -10.57 7.22 -18.13
CA VAL A 228 -10.81 5.82 -17.82
C VAL A 228 -11.99 5.77 -16.84
N MET A 229 -13.09 5.15 -17.23
CA MET A 229 -14.31 5.08 -16.41
C MET A 229 -14.34 3.82 -15.55
N LEU A 230 -13.70 2.74 -16.00
CA LEU A 230 -13.74 1.43 -15.36
C LEU A 230 -12.35 0.81 -15.32
N ASP A 231 -11.94 0.33 -14.16
CA ASP A 231 -10.85 -0.63 -14.04
C ASP A 231 -11.43 -2.02 -14.37
N VAL A 232 -11.29 -2.43 -15.63
CA VAL A 232 -11.96 -3.62 -16.15
C VAL A 232 -11.36 -4.92 -15.61
N ASP A 233 -10.06 -4.92 -15.34
CA ASP A 233 -9.36 -6.07 -14.75
C ASP A 233 -9.85 -6.32 -13.34
N ASN A 234 -10.00 -5.23 -12.58
CA ASN A 234 -10.59 -5.30 -11.25
C ASN A 234 -12.05 -5.81 -11.28
N LEU A 235 -12.88 -5.35 -12.23
CA LEU A 235 -14.24 -5.88 -12.37
C LEU A 235 -14.24 -7.39 -12.66
N ILE A 236 -13.41 -7.84 -13.59
CA ILE A 236 -13.31 -9.26 -13.98
C ILE A 236 -12.90 -10.11 -12.77
N ASP A 237 -11.84 -9.70 -12.06
CA ASP A 237 -11.33 -10.45 -10.92
C ASP A 237 -12.31 -10.44 -9.73
N TYR A 238 -13.01 -9.32 -9.53
CA TYR A 238 -14.11 -9.21 -8.55
C TYR A 238 -15.25 -10.18 -8.86
N MET A 239 -15.66 -10.30 -10.13
CA MET A 239 -16.68 -11.27 -10.56
C MET A 239 -16.19 -12.72 -10.40
N LEU A 240 -14.95 -13.01 -10.79
CA LEU A 240 -14.36 -14.35 -10.64
C LEU A 240 -14.27 -14.80 -9.18
N GLU A 241 -14.01 -13.90 -8.24
CA GLU A 241 -14.05 -14.19 -6.80
C GLU A 241 -15.47 -14.61 -6.38
N ILE A 242 -16.50 -13.81 -6.70
CA ILE A 242 -17.92 -14.13 -6.41
C ILE A 242 -18.32 -15.46 -7.03
N PHE A 243 -17.91 -15.70 -8.28
CA PHE A 243 -18.21 -16.95 -8.97
C PHE A 243 -17.48 -18.10 -8.30
N TYR A 244 -16.25 -17.93 -7.84
CA TYR A 244 -15.51 -19.00 -7.18
C TYR A 244 -16.05 -19.31 -5.77
N SER A 245 -16.30 -18.28 -4.95
CA SER A 245 -16.80 -18.42 -3.59
C SER A 245 -18.27 -18.82 -3.53
N GLY A 246 -19.00 -18.65 -4.64
CA GLY A 246 -20.42 -18.98 -4.76
C GLY A 246 -21.28 -18.06 -3.91
N ASP A 247 -20.89 -16.78 -3.82
CA ASP A 247 -21.55 -15.82 -2.96
C ASP A 247 -22.97 -15.49 -3.46
N GLY A 248 -23.95 -15.99 -2.72
CA GLY A 248 -25.37 -15.77 -3.01
C GLY A 248 -25.88 -14.39 -2.61
N ASP A 249 -25.15 -13.65 -1.77
CA ASP A 249 -25.54 -12.33 -1.26
C ASP A 249 -24.60 -11.21 -1.73
N ALA A 250 -23.85 -11.46 -2.80
CA ALA A 250 -22.90 -10.52 -3.38
C ALA A 250 -23.59 -9.28 -4.00
N THR A 251 -22.90 -8.60 -4.92
CA THR A 251 -23.36 -7.34 -5.51
C THR A 251 -24.75 -7.36 -6.14
N LEU A 252 -25.24 -8.49 -6.65
CA LEU A 252 -26.61 -8.70 -7.13
C LEU A 252 -27.17 -9.90 -6.37
N SER A 253 -27.99 -9.66 -5.36
CA SER A 253 -28.30 -10.70 -4.38
C SER A 253 -29.36 -11.69 -4.87
N SER A 254 -29.09 -12.98 -4.72
CA SER A 254 -30.07 -14.04 -4.96
C SER A 254 -31.21 -14.01 -3.94
N PHE A 255 -30.97 -13.47 -2.73
CA PHE A 255 -32.00 -13.24 -1.72
C PHE A 255 -33.00 -12.15 -2.11
N LEU A 256 -32.57 -11.24 -2.97
CA LEU A 256 -33.38 -10.17 -3.54
C LEU A 256 -33.81 -10.50 -4.97
N GLY A 257 -33.96 -11.80 -5.27
CA GLY A 257 -34.46 -12.32 -6.54
C GLY A 257 -33.52 -12.13 -7.73
N ASN A 258 -32.22 -11.93 -7.49
CA ASN A 258 -31.25 -11.48 -8.50
C ASN A 258 -31.68 -10.18 -9.21
N ASN A 259 -32.38 -9.29 -8.51
CA ASN A 259 -32.99 -8.09 -9.10
C ASN A 259 -32.66 -6.80 -8.33
N GLU A 260 -31.87 -6.88 -7.25
CA GLU A 260 -31.49 -5.71 -6.45
C GLU A 260 -30.01 -5.79 -6.03
N PRO A 261 -29.32 -4.64 -5.89
CA PRO A 261 -27.94 -4.61 -5.47
C PRO A 261 -27.83 -5.03 -4.00
N ASN A 262 -26.69 -5.57 -3.61
CA ASN A 262 -26.38 -5.75 -2.19
C ASN A 262 -24.90 -5.51 -1.90
N ASN A 263 -24.17 -6.47 -1.35
CA ASN A 263 -22.94 -6.21 -0.60
C ASN A 263 -21.71 -5.84 -1.48
N TRP A 264 -21.63 -4.58 -1.91
CA TRP A 264 -20.53 -4.06 -2.72
C TRP A 264 -20.15 -2.61 -2.38
N PHE A 265 -18.89 -2.27 -2.66
CA PHE A 265 -18.38 -0.90 -2.73
C PHE A 265 -17.63 -0.71 -4.05
N ALA A 266 -17.64 0.52 -4.56
CA ALA A 266 -16.75 0.96 -5.62
C ALA A 266 -16.06 2.26 -5.25
N MET A 267 -14.93 2.56 -5.87
CA MET A 267 -14.16 3.77 -5.63
C MET A 267 -13.47 4.27 -6.89
N ARG A 268 -13.46 5.60 -7.08
CA ARG A 268 -12.67 6.28 -8.11
C ARG A 268 -12.12 7.60 -7.58
N ASP A 269 -10.87 7.91 -7.90
CA ASP A 269 -10.29 9.25 -7.74
C ASP A 269 -10.74 10.14 -8.90
N ARG A 270 -11.49 11.22 -8.61
CA ARG A 270 -11.99 12.13 -9.64
C ARG A 270 -10.91 12.97 -10.32
N THR A 271 -9.76 13.15 -9.66
CA THR A 271 -8.64 13.98 -10.11
C THR A 271 -7.67 13.21 -11.01
N ASN A 272 -7.71 11.89 -10.98
CA ASN A 272 -6.91 11.03 -11.84
C ASN A 272 -7.74 10.53 -13.04
N PRO A 273 -7.55 11.09 -14.26
CA PRO A 273 -8.32 10.67 -15.44
C PRO A 273 -7.88 9.31 -15.99
N ASN A 274 -6.80 8.72 -15.49
CA ASN A 274 -6.24 7.45 -15.97
C ASN A 274 -6.69 6.24 -15.14
N VAL A 275 -7.53 6.46 -14.12
CA VAL A 275 -8.00 5.42 -13.22
C VAL A 275 -9.53 5.40 -13.18
N GLY A 276 -10.11 4.23 -13.46
CA GLY A 276 -11.56 4.00 -13.41
C GLY A 276 -12.07 3.54 -12.05
N PHE A 277 -13.36 3.24 -11.98
CA PHE A 277 -13.95 2.62 -10.80
C PHE A 277 -13.37 1.22 -10.55
N ARG A 278 -13.01 0.97 -9.29
CA ARG A 278 -12.63 -0.36 -8.75
C ARG A 278 -13.65 -0.80 -7.72
N PHE A 279 -13.74 -2.10 -7.49
CA PHE A 279 -14.75 -2.80 -6.72
C PHE A 279 -14.12 -3.59 -5.58
N PHE A 280 -14.85 -3.66 -4.48
CA PHE A 280 -14.46 -4.39 -3.27
C PHE A 280 -15.63 -5.26 -2.84
N ASN A 281 -15.32 -6.53 -2.56
CA ASN A 281 -16.30 -7.45 -1.96
C ASN A 281 -16.65 -7.05 -0.53
N SER A 282 -17.86 -7.39 -0.09
CA SER A 282 -18.39 -7.13 1.25
C SER A 282 -19.38 -8.22 1.64
N ASP A 283 -19.54 -8.50 2.94
CA ASP A 283 -20.54 -9.45 3.50
C ASP A 283 -20.59 -10.78 2.73
N CYS A 284 -19.43 -11.44 2.64
CA CYS A 284 -19.22 -12.71 1.95
C CYS A 284 -19.42 -13.92 2.87
N GLU A 285 -20.27 -13.82 3.90
CA GLU A 285 -20.54 -14.96 4.77
C GLU A 285 -21.33 -16.08 4.05
N HIS A 286 -22.14 -15.74 3.05
CA HIS A 286 -23.03 -16.65 2.30
C HIS A 286 -22.31 -17.38 1.15
N THR A 287 -21.14 -17.94 1.48
CA THR A 287 -20.19 -18.53 0.54
C THR A 287 -19.77 -19.95 0.95
N LEU A 288 -18.95 -20.60 0.12
CA LEU A 288 -18.20 -21.82 0.43
C LEU A 288 -19.09 -22.96 0.95
N GLY A 289 -20.19 -23.23 0.26
CA GLY A 289 -21.06 -24.38 0.52
C GLY A 289 -22.03 -24.22 1.68
N THR A 290 -22.19 -23.02 2.24
CA THR A 290 -23.27 -22.74 3.20
C THR A 290 -24.66 -22.88 2.54
N PRO A 291 -25.76 -23.03 3.30
CA PRO A 291 -27.08 -23.32 2.75
C PRO A 291 -27.60 -22.32 1.71
N ASN A 292 -27.08 -21.10 1.69
CA ASN A 292 -27.47 -20.06 0.74
C ASN A 292 -26.39 -19.76 -0.32
N SER A 293 -25.26 -20.46 -0.27
CA SER A 293 -24.25 -20.39 -1.33
C SER A 293 -24.84 -20.90 -2.65
N GLN A 294 -24.44 -20.28 -3.74
CA GLN A 294 -24.95 -20.58 -5.07
C GLN A 294 -23.89 -21.34 -5.87
N VAL A 295 -24.33 -22.39 -6.56
CA VAL A 295 -23.45 -23.13 -7.46
C VAL A 295 -23.11 -22.29 -8.69
N ASP A 296 -24.05 -21.47 -9.16
CA ASP A 296 -23.92 -20.63 -10.34
C ASP A 296 -24.20 -19.16 -10.03
N ARG A 297 -23.26 -18.29 -10.40
CA ARG A 297 -23.31 -16.84 -10.21
C ARG A 297 -22.91 -16.08 -11.48
N THR A 298 -22.62 -16.77 -12.59
CA THR A 298 -22.06 -16.13 -13.80
C THR A 298 -23.09 -15.25 -14.51
N GLY A 299 -24.39 -15.55 -14.35
CA GLY A 299 -25.47 -14.82 -15.01
C GLY A 299 -25.48 -15.09 -16.52
N PRO A 300 -26.14 -14.24 -17.34
CA PRO A 300 -26.92 -13.08 -16.92
C PRO A 300 -28.25 -13.44 -16.26
N PHE A 301 -28.66 -12.68 -15.24
CA PHE A 301 -29.89 -12.97 -14.48
C PHE A 301 -31.13 -12.22 -14.98
N GLY A 302 -30.95 -11.06 -15.63
CA GLY A 302 -32.04 -10.18 -16.04
C GLY A 302 -32.81 -9.58 -14.85
N GLY A 303 -34.03 -9.09 -15.10
CA GLY A 303 -34.93 -8.61 -14.05
C GLY A 303 -35.60 -7.27 -14.37
N SER A 304 -36.56 -6.85 -13.56
CA SER A 304 -37.27 -5.58 -13.77
C SER A 304 -36.42 -4.34 -13.48
N ASN A 305 -35.36 -4.47 -12.68
CA ASN A 305 -34.50 -3.36 -12.26
C ASN A 305 -33.21 -3.25 -13.07
N GLU A 306 -32.94 -4.17 -13.99
CA GLU A 306 -31.73 -4.22 -14.83
C GLU A 306 -31.48 -2.89 -15.60
N GLY A 307 -32.54 -2.14 -15.90
CA GLY A 307 -32.51 -0.82 -16.55
C GLY A 307 -32.53 0.38 -15.61
N ASN A 308 -32.69 0.17 -14.30
CA ASN A 308 -32.97 1.22 -13.34
C ASN A 308 -31.69 1.65 -12.60
N PHE A 309 -31.29 2.90 -12.81
CA PHE A 309 -30.07 3.45 -12.21
C PHE A 309 -30.05 3.38 -10.68
N ALA A 310 -31.21 3.49 -10.02
CA ALA A 310 -31.29 3.37 -8.56
C ALA A 310 -30.79 2.02 -8.03
N TYR A 311 -30.77 0.99 -8.87
CA TYR A 311 -30.32 -0.36 -8.53
C TYR A 311 -28.98 -0.72 -9.20
N SER A 312 -28.33 0.24 -9.88
CA SER A 312 -27.11 0.03 -10.65
C SER A 312 -25.99 -0.62 -9.84
N ASN A 313 -25.36 -1.66 -10.40
CA ASN A 313 -24.36 -2.44 -9.67
C ASN A 313 -23.33 -3.09 -10.61
N PRO A 314 -22.18 -3.50 -10.05
CA PRO A 314 -21.10 -4.16 -10.79
C PRO A 314 -21.52 -5.40 -11.61
N GLN A 315 -22.40 -6.27 -11.11
CA GLN A 315 -22.79 -7.50 -11.83
C GLN A 315 -23.56 -7.16 -13.11
N TRP A 316 -24.51 -6.23 -13.08
CA TRP A 316 -25.17 -5.81 -14.31
C TRP A 316 -24.21 -5.13 -15.28
N MET A 317 -23.24 -4.35 -14.80
CA MET A 317 -22.20 -3.80 -15.67
C MET A 317 -21.38 -4.89 -16.35
N HIS A 318 -20.99 -5.93 -15.61
CA HIS A 318 -20.35 -7.12 -16.17
C HIS A 318 -21.23 -7.77 -17.25
N GLU A 319 -22.51 -8.04 -16.93
CA GLU A 319 -23.47 -8.66 -17.85
C GLU A 319 -23.65 -7.88 -19.16
N GLU A 320 -23.60 -6.55 -19.11
CA GLU A 320 -23.60 -5.74 -20.32
C GLU A 320 -22.32 -5.83 -21.14
N LEU A 321 -21.18 -5.81 -20.46
CA LEU A 321 -19.88 -5.86 -21.11
C LEU A 321 -19.62 -7.22 -21.76
N MET A 322 -20.20 -8.31 -21.24
CA MET A 322 -20.15 -9.65 -21.85
C MET A 322 -20.58 -9.67 -23.32
N ARG A 323 -21.38 -8.69 -23.78
CA ARG A 323 -21.82 -8.59 -25.17
C ARG A 323 -20.67 -8.26 -26.13
N ASN A 324 -19.62 -7.56 -25.66
CA ASN A 324 -18.46 -7.22 -26.47
C ASN A 324 -17.45 -8.38 -26.54
N ALA A 325 -16.90 -8.65 -27.73
CA ALA A 325 -15.97 -9.76 -27.92
C ALA A 325 -14.61 -9.57 -27.23
N GLU A 326 -14.06 -8.34 -27.24
CA GLU A 326 -12.79 -8.04 -26.58
C GLU A 326 -12.89 -8.12 -25.06
N TYR A 327 -14.04 -7.75 -24.48
CA TYR A 327 -14.32 -7.99 -23.07
C TYR A 327 -14.24 -9.49 -22.74
N ARG A 328 -14.85 -10.36 -23.55
CA ARG A 328 -14.81 -11.82 -23.32
C ARG A 328 -13.41 -12.41 -23.50
N VAL A 329 -12.62 -11.91 -24.45
CA VAL A 329 -11.20 -12.30 -24.60
C VAL A 329 -10.43 -11.96 -23.33
N ARG A 330 -10.56 -10.71 -22.86
CA ARG A 330 -9.89 -10.24 -21.64
C ARG A 330 -10.36 -11.01 -20.40
N PHE A 331 -11.66 -11.30 -20.30
CA PHE A 331 -12.21 -12.16 -19.23
C PHE A 331 -11.55 -13.54 -19.26
N GLY A 332 -11.47 -14.18 -20.44
CA GLY A 332 -10.85 -15.49 -20.60
C GLY A 332 -9.36 -15.50 -20.24
N ASP A 333 -8.64 -14.41 -20.48
CA ASP A 333 -7.24 -14.26 -20.08
C ASP A 333 -7.08 -14.25 -18.55
N HIS A 334 -7.97 -13.56 -17.83
CA HIS A 334 -8.01 -13.61 -16.36
C HIS A 334 -8.40 -14.99 -15.82
N VAL A 335 -9.31 -15.70 -16.51
CA VAL A 335 -9.60 -17.11 -16.18
C VAL A 335 -8.34 -17.96 -16.31
N GLN A 336 -7.58 -17.80 -17.40
CA GLN A 336 -6.31 -18.52 -17.58
C GLN A 336 -5.30 -18.19 -16.49
N LYS A 337 -5.17 -16.91 -16.12
CA LYS A 337 -4.29 -16.42 -15.05
C LYS A 337 -4.64 -17.01 -13.68
N HIS A 338 -5.93 -17.13 -13.35
CA HIS A 338 -6.35 -17.45 -11.99
C HIS A 338 -6.73 -18.92 -11.75
N PHE A 339 -7.18 -19.67 -12.77
CA PHE A 339 -7.61 -21.06 -12.62
C PHE A 339 -6.53 -22.10 -12.93
N PHE A 340 -5.40 -21.69 -13.51
CA PHE A 340 -4.36 -22.60 -13.98
C PHE A 340 -2.99 -22.21 -13.41
N ASN A 341 -2.02 -23.12 -13.49
CA ASN A 341 -0.59 -22.83 -13.30
C ASN A 341 -0.23 -22.07 -12.00
N GLY A 342 -0.86 -22.46 -10.88
CA GLY A 342 -0.64 -21.84 -9.57
C GLY A 342 -1.46 -20.56 -9.33
N GLY A 343 -2.37 -20.20 -10.23
CA GLY A 343 -3.27 -19.07 -10.07
C GLY A 343 -4.10 -19.12 -8.79
N ALA A 344 -4.57 -17.94 -8.35
CA ALA A 344 -5.23 -17.74 -7.05
C ALA A 344 -6.49 -18.61 -6.80
N LEU A 345 -7.14 -19.09 -7.85
CA LEU A 345 -8.37 -19.90 -7.83
C LEU A 345 -8.13 -21.38 -8.15
N THR A 346 -6.87 -21.81 -8.25
CA THR A 346 -6.53 -23.24 -8.29
C THR A 346 -6.91 -23.92 -6.97
N LEU A 347 -7.18 -25.24 -7.02
CA LEU A 347 -7.50 -26.04 -5.84
C LEU A 347 -6.45 -25.86 -4.74
N GLU A 348 -5.17 -25.91 -5.11
CA GLU A 348 -4.05 -25.78 -4.18
C GLU A 348 -4.02 -24.39 -3.53
N ALA A 349 -4.04 -23.31 -4.32
CA ALA A 349 -3.96 -21.95 -3.80
C ALA A 349 -5.14 -21.61 -2.89
N ALA A 350 -6.37 -21.94 -3.28
CA ALA A 350 -7.56 -21.69 -2.48
C ALA A 350 -7.57 -22.52 -1.18
N THR A 351 -7.19 -23.80 -1.26
CA THR A 351 -7.07 -24.68 -0.09
C THR A 351 -6.04 -24.15 0.91
N ASN A 352 -4.87 -23.74 0.42
CA ASN A 352 -3.79 -23.23 1.26
C ASN A 352 -4.19 -21.93 1.95
N ARG A 353 -4.83 -21.00 1.23
CA ARG A 353 -5.33 -19.73 1.78
C ARG A 353 -6.35 -19.97 2.90
N PHE A 354 -7.38 -20.76 2.64
CA PHE A 354 -8.42 -21.05 3.64
C PHE A 354 -7.84 -21.78 4.86
N ARG A 355 -6.99 -22.79 4.63
CA ARG A 355 -6.35 -23.56 5.71
C ARG A 355 -5.44 -22.70 6.56
N ALA A 356 -4.65 -21.79 5.97
CA ALA A 356 -3.75 -20.92 6.72
C ALA A 356 -4.51 -20.09 7.76
N LYS A 357 -5.66 -19.54 7.39
CA LYS A 357 -6.53 -18.79 8.33
C LYS A 357 -7.20 -19.66 9.37
N ALA A 358 -7.69 -20.84 8.99
CA ALA A 358 -8.24 -21.79 9.95
C ALA A 358 -7.19 -22.19 11.01
N VAL A 359 -5.97 -22.51 10.58
CA VAL A 359 -4.85 -22.85 11.49
C VAL A 359 -4.54 -21.69 12.42
N GLN A 360 -4.49 -20.46 11.91
CA GLN A 360 -4.23 -19.24 12.70
C GLN A 360 -5.18 -19.12 13.91
N ILE A 361 -6.48 -19.41 13.72
CA ILE A 361 -7.50 -19.20 14.76
C ILE A 361 -7.89 -20.45 15.55
N THR A 362 -7.34 -21.64 15.23
CA THR A 362 -7.78 -22.92 15.83
C THR A 362 -7.82 -22.88 17.35
N LYS A 363 -6.78 -22.34 18.01
CA LYS A 363 -6.74 -22.22 19.48
C LYS A 363 -7.74 -21.19 20.01
N ALA A 364 -7.97 -20.11 19.28
CA ALA A 364 -8.88 -19.02 19.67
C ALA A 364 -10.35 -19.48 19.73
N ILE A 365 -10.70 -20.50 18.94
CA ILE A 365 -12.06 -21.10 18.94
C ILE A 365 -12.45 -21.65 20.32
N ARG A 366 -11.51 -22.14 21.12
CA ARG A 366 -11.81 -22.64 22.49
C ARG A 366 -12.37 -21.54 23.39
N ALA A 367 -11.72 -20.38 23.39
CA ALA A 367 -12.19 -19.24 24.17
C ALA A 367 -13.54 -18.74 23.62
N TYR A 368 -13.67 -18.66 22.28
CA TYR A 368 -14.93 -18.30 21.64
C TYR A 368 -16.09 -19.23 22.04
N SER A 369 -15.86 -20.54 22.05
CA SER A 369 -16.80 -21.58 22.51
C SER A 369 -17.15 -21.40 23.98
N ALA A 370 -16.17 -21.18 24.85
CA ALA A 370 -16.43 -20.95 26.27
C ALA A 370 -17.32 -19.71 26.54
N ARG A 371 -17.34 -18.74 25.61
CA ARG A 371 -18.17 -17.54 25.73
C ARG A 371 -19.55 -17.69 25.08
N TRP A 372 -19.64 -18.37 23.94
CA TRP A 372 -20.83 -18.34 23.08
C TRP A 372 -21.35 -19.71 22.66
N GLY A 373 -20.65 -20.80 22.96
CA GLY A 373 -20.99 -22.14 22.49
C GLY A 373 -22.34 -22.64 23.01
N ASP A 374 -22.71 -22.25 24.23
CA ASP A 374 -23.97 -22.58 24.92
C ASP A 374 -25.06 -21.50 24.71
N ALA A 375 -24.80 -20.46 23.91
CA ALA A 375 -25.68 -19.30 23.83
C ALA A 375 -27.10 -19.62 23.31
N VAL A 376 -27.22 -20.65 22.46
CA VAL A 376 -28.47 -21.05 21.79
C VAL A 376 -28.70 -22.57 21.77
N LYS A 377 -27.79 -23.38 22.33
CA LYS A 377 -27.82 -24.85 22.22
C LYS A 377 -27.14 -25.54 23.41
N GLU A 378 -27.65 -26.72 23.76
CA GLU A 378 -26.99 -27.71 24.63
C GLU A 378 -26.96 -29.11 23.95
N PRO A 379 -25.82 -29.82 23.88
CA PRO A 379 -24.48 -29.42 24.33
C PRO A 379 -23.91 -28.25 23.51
N PRO A 380 -22.95 -27.47 24.08
CA PRO A 380 -22.43 -26.26 23.44
C PRO A 380 -21.66 -26.57 22.17
N TYR A 381 -21.66 -25.62 21.23
CA TYR A 381 -20.73 -25.64 20.10
C TYR A 381 -19.29 -25.53 20.59
N GLY A 382 -18.38 -26.35 20.05
CA GLY A 382 -16.98 -26.35 20.38
C GLY A 382 -16.05 -26.58 19.20
N GLU A 383 -14.80 -26.91 19.50
CA GLU A 383 -13.75 -27.14 18.50
C GLU A 383 -14.11 -28.28 17.53
N ASN A 384 -14.86 -29.29 17.98
CA ASN A 384 -15.30 -30.41 17.12
C ASN A 384 -16.27 -29.92 16.03
N GLU A 385 -17.30 -29.17 16.42
CA GLU A 385 -18.29 -28.64 15.49
C GLU A 385 -17.66 -27.65 14.49
N TRP A 386 -16.76 -26.79 14.96
CA TRP A 386 -15.99 -25.89 14.09
C TRP A 386 -15.06 -26.67 13.13
N THR A 387 -14.33 -27.66 13.65
CA THR A 387 -13.40 -28.48 12.84
C THR A 387 -14.15 -29.26 11.75
N ASN A 388 -15.36 -29.74 12.03
CA ASN A 388 -16.19 -30.42 11.04
C ASN A 388 -16.58 -29.49 9.90
N GLU A 389 -16.88 -28.22 10.20
CA GLU A 389 -17.22 -27.24 9.17
C GLU A 389 -16.00 -26.84 8.31
N ILE A 390 -14.83 -26.68 8.94
CA ILE A 390 -13.57 -26.50 8.19
C ILE A 390 -13.31 -27.69 7.26
N LYS A 391 -13.51 -28.92 7.73
CA LYS A 391 -13.37 -30.13 6.92
C LYS A 391 -14.39 -30.18 5.78
N PHE A 392 -15.63 -29.76 6.02
CA PHE A 392 -16.66 -29.70 4.98
C PHE A 392 -16.24 -28.81 3.81
N VAL A 393 -15.78 -27.57 4.09
CA VAL A 393 -15.32 -26.66 3.04
C VAL A 393 -14.15 -27.27 2.25
N LEU A 394 -13.15 -27.81 2.97
CA LEU A 394 -11.95 -28.39 2.37
C LEU A 394 -12.21 -29.66 1.55
N ALA A 395 -13.16 -30.49 1.96
CA ALA A 395 -13.44 -31.78 1.31
C ALA A 395 -14.52 -31.67 0.22
N ASN A 396 -15.48 -30.75 0.36
CA ASN A 396 -16.69 -30.74 -0.46
C ASN A 396 -16.79 -29.52 -1.38
N TRP A 397 -16.30 -28.35 -0.95
CA TRP A 397 -16.38 -27.13 -1.77
C TRP A 397 -15.21 -27.00 -2.73
N PHE A 398 -13.97 -26.94 -2.23
CA PHE A 398 -12.82 -26.62 -3.08
C PHE A 398 -12.52 -27.67 -4.17
N PRO A 399 -12.53 -28.99 -3.90
CA PRO A 399 -12.11 -29.98 -4.91
C PRO A 399 -12.85 -29.90 -6.25
N PRO A 400 -14.20 -29.78 -6.29
CA PRO A 400 -14.90 -29.63 -7.57
C PRO A 400 -14.98 -28.19 -8.10
N ARG A 401 -14.72 -27.16 -7.27
CA ARG A 401 -15.19 -25.79 -7.58
C ARG A 401 -14.62 -25.23 -8.88
N ALA A 402 -13.30 -25.34 -9.07
CA ALA A 402 -12.65 -24.80 -10.26
C ALA A 402 -13.27 -25.37 -11.56
N ASN A 403 -13.54 -26.68 -11.59
CA ASN A 403 -14.12 -27.34 -12.75
C ASN A 403 -15.57 -26.93 -13.01
N ILE A 404 -16.37 -26.71 -11.95
CA ILE A 404 -17.74 -26.22 -12.06
C ILE A 404 -17.76 -24.83 -12.69
N VAL A 405 -16.96 -23.91 -12.15
CA VAL A 405 -16.92 -22.52 -12.65
C VAL A 405 -16.37 -22.47 -14.07
N LEU A 406 -15.32 -23.22 -14.39
CA LEU A 406 -14.80 -23.32 -15.76
C LEU A 406 -15.84 -23.87 -16.75
N ALA A 407 -16.74 -24.75 -16.32
CA ALA A 407 -17.83 -25.24 -17.16
C ALA A 407 -18.88 -24.15 -17.41
N GLN A 408 -19.27 -23.40 -16.37
CA GLN A 408 -20.20 -22.28 -16.46
C GLN A 408 -19.66 -21.18 -17.39
N LEU A 409 -18.42 -20.74 -17.16
CA LEU A 409 -17.77 -19.71 -17.98
C LEU A 409 -17.66 -20.10 -19.46
N ARG A 410 -17.45 -21.39 -19.78
CA ARG A 410 -17.48 -21.86 -21.17
C ARG A 410 -18.89 -21.83 -21.76
N ALA A 411 -19.90 -22.20 -20.97
CA ALA A 411 -21.29 -22.13 -21.40
C ALA A 411 -21.70 -20.68 -21.74
N ASP A 412 -21.19 -19.71 -20.97
CA ASP A 412 -21.46 -18.28 -21.15
C ASP A 412 -20.50 -17.59 -22.13
N SER A 413 -19.66 -18.36 -22.83
CA SER A 413 -18.66 -17.85 -23.79
C SER A 413 -17.63 -16.87 -23.19
N LEU A 414 -17.43 -16.90 -21.88
CA LEU A 414 -16.44 -16.12 -21.14
C LEU A 414 -15.06 -16.79 -21.08
N PHE A 415 -14.97 -18.08 -21.43
CA PHE A 415 -13.70 -18.79 -21.51
C PHE A 415 -13.66 -19.75 -22.70
N SER A 416 -12.53 -19.78 -23.41
CA SER A 416 -12.33 -20.63 -24.60
C SER A 416 -12.25 -22.11 -24.23
N SER A 417 -12.72 -22.97 -25.14
CA SER A 417 -12.46 -24.41 -25.07
C SER A 417 -11.10 -24.79 -25.65
N ILE A 418 -10.44 -23.87 -26.37
CA ILE A 418 -9.08 -24.04 -26.87
C ILE A 418 -8.12 -23.87 -25.69
N GLY A 419 -7.34 -24.92 -25.40
CA GLY A 419 -6.33 -24.88 -24.35
C GLY A 419 -5.21 -23.89 -24.70
N ALA A 420 -4.79 -23.08 -23.72
CA ALA A 420 -3.59 -22.26 -23.82
C ALA A 420 -2.34 -23.13 -24.08
N PRO A 421 -1.25 -22.55 -24.63
CA PRO A 421 0.01 -23.28 -24.69
C PRO A 421 0.52 -23.59 -23.27
N ALA A 422 1.48 -24.51 -23.16
CA ALA A 422 2.21 -24.81 -21.94
C ALA A 422 3.69 -24.52 -22.14
N PHE A 423 4.33 -23.90 -21.14
CA PHE A 423 5.76 -23.62 -21.12
C PHE A 423 6.51 -24.73 -20.36
N SER A 424 7.72 -25.05 -20.81
CA SER A 424 8.65 -25.96 -20.12
C SER A 424 9.04 -25.47 -18.72
N GLN A 425 9.05 -24.16 -18.50
CA GLN A 425 9.13 -23.51 -17.19
C GLN A 425 8.20 -22.30 -17.17
N LEU A 426 7.45 -22.14 -16.07
CA LEU A 426 6.61 -20.98 -15.84
C LEU A 426 7.44 -19.84 -15.26
N GLY A 427 7.95 -18.95 -16.12
CA GLY A 427 8.64 -17.73 -15.72
C GLY A 427 9.79 -17.91 -14.72
N GLY A 428 10.12 -16.83 -14.02
CA GLY A 428 11.08 -16.85 -12.92
C GLY A 428 12.55 -16.72 -13.34
N GLU A 429 13.46 -17.04 -12.42
CA GLU A 429 14.91 -17.04 -12.71
C GLU A 429 15.25 -18.13 -13.72
N VAL A 430 16.08 -17.78 -14.68
CA VAL A 430 16.62 -18.70 -15.66
C VAL A 430 18.09 -18.39 -15.89
N PRO A 431 18.94 -19.33 -16.31
CA PRO A 431 20.31 -18.99 -16.73
C PRO A 431 20.30 -18.13 -18.00
N ALA A 432 21.38 -17.39 -18.24
CA ALA A 432 21.58 -16.73 -19.52
C ALA A 432 21.59 -17.77 -20.67
N GLY A 433 20.84 -17.52 -21.73
CA GLY A 433 20.72 -18.43 -22.87
C GLY A 433 19.72 -19.57 -22.67
N TYR A 434 18.82 -19.47 -21.69
CA TYR A 434 17.80 -20.49 -21.43
C TYR A 434 16.89 -20.72 -22.63
N ASN A 435 16.66 -21.98 -23.01
CA ASN A 435 15.79 -22.37 -24.11
C ASN A 435 14.37 -22.69 -23.59
N LEU A 436 13.46 -21.74 -23.72
CA LEU A 436 12.05 -21.92 -23.39
C LEU A 436 11.34 -22.73 -24.49
N GLU A 437 10.94 -23.95 -24.14
CA GLU A 437 10.07 -24.77 -24.99
C GLU A 437 8.58 -24.49 -24.72
N MET A 438 7.77 -24.46 -25.78
CA MET A 438 6.33 -24.31 -25.73
C MET A 438 5.62 -25.49 -26.43
N VAL A 439 4.58 -26.03 -25.80
CA VAL A 439 3.77 -27.15 -26.34
C VAL A 439 2.27 -26.84 -26.26
N GLN A 440 1.47 -27.53 -27.07
CA GLN A 440 0.01 -27.37 -27.07
C GLN A 440 -0.69 -28.67 -27.49
N THR A 441 -1.94 -28.87 -27.09
CA THR A 441 -2.70 -30.12 -27.29
C THR A 441 -3.87 -30.00 -28.26
N ASN A 442 -4.14 -28.81 -28.80
CA ASN A 442 -5.21 -28.56 -29.76
C ASN A 442 -4.80 -29.08 -31.15
N LEU A 443 -5.53 -30.08 -31.66
CA LEU A 443 -5.25 -30.67 -32.96
C LEU A 443 -5.40 -29.62 -34.08
N GLY A 444 -4.31 -29.38 -34.83
CA GLY A 444 -4.26 -28.35 -35.88
C GLY A 444 -4.05 -26.92 -35.38
N GLY A 445 -3.82 -26.72 -34.07
CA GLY A 445 -3.48 -25.43 -33.50
C GLY A 445 -2.01 -25.05 -33.69
N ALA A 446 -1.73 -23.75 -33.82
CA ALA A 446 -0.38 -23.18 -33.89
C ALA A 446 -0.14 -22.20 -32.73
N ILE A 447 1.05 -22.22 -32.13
CA ILE A 447 1.43 -21.29 -31.07
C ILE A 447 1.99 -20.01 -31.69
N PHE A 448 1.49 -18.86 -31.26
CA PHE A 448 2.07 -17.55 -31.53
C PHE A 448 2.50 -16.90 -30.22
N PHE A 449 3.65 -16.25 -30.21
CA PHE A 449 4.19 -15.61 -29.01
C PHE A 449 4.83 -14.25 -29.30
N THR A 450 5.00 -13.45 -28.26
CA THR A 450 5.70 -12.17 -28.24
C THR A 450 6.64 -12.12 -27.04
N THR A 451 7.63 -11.22 -27.09
CA THR A 451 8.61 -10.98 -26.01
C THR A 451 8.72 -9.49 -25.63
N ASP A 452 7.97 -8.64 -26.32
CA ASP A 452 7.90 -7.19 -26.13
C ASP A 452 6.73 -6.76 -25.24
N GLY A 453 5.97 -7.73 -24.69
CA GLY A 453 4.78 -7.48 -23.89
C GLY A 453 3.49 -7.27 -24.69
N ALA A 454 3.53 -7.22 -26.03
CA ALA A 454 2.32 -7.11 -26.84
C ALA A 454 1.53 -8.43 -26.87
N ASP A 455 0.22 -8.38 -27.08
CA ASP A 455 -0.56 -9.61 -27.27
C ASP A 455 -0.24 -10.24 -28.64
N PRO A 456 -0.01 -11.57 -28.75
CA PRO A 456 0.14 -12.24 -30.04
C PRO A 456 -1.09 -12.14 -30.97
N ARG A 457 -2.25 -11.80 -30.41
CA ARG A 457 -3.51 -11.55 -31.12
C ARG A 457 -3.78 -10.04 -31.22
N SER A 458 -4.07 -9.56 -32.43
CA SER A 458 -4.62 -8.22 -32.67
C SER A 458 -6.09 -8.13 -32.25
N ILE A 459 -6.58 -6.92 -31.96
CA ILE A 459 -7.97 -6.64 -31.55
C ILE A 459 -9.01 -7.14 -32.57
N ASP A 460 -8.69 -7.15 -33.86
CA ASP A 460 -9.55 -7.67 -34.93
C ASP A 460 -9.54 -9.22 -35.03
N GLY A 461 -8.77 -9.89 -34.17
CA GLY A 461 -8.58 -11.33 -34.17
C GLY A 461 -7.49 -11.83 -35.12
N ALA A 462 -6.79 -10.96 -35.84
CA ALA A 462 -5.64 -11.35 -36.65
C ALA A 462 -4.41 -11.69 -35.79
N VAL A 463 -3.40 -12.29 -36.42
CA VAL A 463 -2.07 -12.43 -35.80
C VAL A 463 -1.44 -11.04 -35.70
N SER A 464 -0.94 -10.69 -34.51
CA SER A 464 -0.29 -9.40 -34.29
C SER A 464 0.99 -9.27 -35.12
N PRO A 465 1.33 -8.07 -35.64
CA PRO A 465 2.59 -7.85 -36.34
C PRO A 465 3.85 -8.13 -35.50
N SER A 466 3.77 -8.02 -34.17
CA SER A 466 4.88 -8.38 -33.27
C SER A 466 4.93 -9.88 -32.94
N ALA A 467 3.90 -10.64 -33.31
CA ALA A 467 3.81 -12.06 -32.99
C ALA A 467 4.73 -12.90 -33.88
N GLN A 468 5.34 -13.90 -33.27
CA GLN A 468 6.15 -14.90 -33.94
C GLN A 468 5.47 -16.26 -33.85
N ALA A 469 5.42 -16.99 -34.96
CA ALA A 469 5.00 -18.38 -34.97
C ALA A 469 6.07 -19.26 -34.32
N TYR A 470 5.69 -20.04 -33.31
CA TYR A 470 6.62 -20.92 -32.63
C TYR A 470 7.03 -22.09 -33.55
N SER A 471 8.33 -22.19 -33.83
CA SER A 471 8.92 -23.21 -34.70
C SER A 471 10.11 -23.95 -34.07
N GLY A 472 10.52 -23.54 -32.86
CA GLY A 472 11.61 -24.12 -32.08
C GLY A 472 11.80 -23.35 -30.76
N PRO A 473 12.65 -23.82 -29.84
CA PRO A 473 12.84 -23.21 -28.53
C PRO A 473 13.21 -21.72 -28.58
N LEU A 474 12.63 -20.92 -27.69
CA LEU A 474 12.90 -19.49 -27.57
C LEU A 474 14.07 -19.23 -26.60
N VAL A 475 15.13 -18.57 -27.06
CA VAL A 475 16.29 -18.24 -26.21
C VAL A 475 16.02 -16.99 -25.37
N ILE A 476 16.13 -17.11 -24.04
CA ILE A 476 15.96 -16.01 -23.08
C ILE A 476 17.34 -15.50 -22.62
N ASN A 477 17.66 -14.26 -22.99
CA ASN A 477 18.94 -13.59 -22.66
C ASN A 477 18.78 -12.25 -21.94
N SER A 478 17.57 -11.71 -21.89
CA SER A 478 17.26 -10.47 -21.19
C SER A 478 15.96 -10.63 -20.42
N PRO A 479 15.78 -9.96 -19.26
CA PRO A 479 14.51 -10.03 -18.57
C PRO A 479 13.36 -9.52 -19.43
N GLY A 480 12.19 -10.11 -19.28
CA GLY A 480 11.01 -9.72 -20.03
C GLY A 480 9.90 -10.75 -19.97
N THR A 481 8.74 -10.34 -20.48
CA THR A 481 7.51 -11.13 -20.44
C THR A 481 7.27 -11.83 -21.76
N VAL A 482 7.15 -13.16 -21.70
CA VAL A 482 6.74 -13.98 -22.84
C VAL A 482 5.23 -14.16 -22.77
N ARG A 483 4.52 -13.72 -23.81
CA ARG A 483 3.08 -13.90 -23.96
C ARG A 483 2.83 -14.84 -25.13
N ALA A 484 1.96 -15.83 -24.96
CA ALA A 484 1.69 -16.84 -25.97
C ALA A 484 0.21 -17.24 -26.03
N ARG A 485 -0.29 -17.50 -27.23
CA ARG A 485 -1.63 -18.05 -27.49
C ARG A 485 -1.57 -19.17 -28.52
N VAL A 486 -2.57 -20.05 -28.51
CA VAL A 486 -2.83 -20.99 -29.60
C VAL A 486 -3.89 -20.40 -30.53
N LEU A 487 -3.60 -20.40 -31.83
CA LEU A 487 -4.57 -20.12 -32.90
C LEU A 487 -5.04 -21.46 -33.51
N LEU A 488 -6.35 -21.70 -33.51
CA LEU A 488 -7.00 -22.83 -34.17
C LEU A 488 -8.08 -22.33 -35.13
N GLY A 489 -7.82 -22.43 -36.44
CA GLY A 489 -8.64 -21.78 -37.45
C GLY A 489 -8.59 -20.26 -37.29
N THR A 490 -9.70 -19.66 -36.88
CA THR A 490 -9.80 -18.21 -36.57
C THR A 490 -10.00 -17.93 -35.08
N ASN A 491 -9.99 -18.97 -34.23
CA ASN A 491 -10.27 -18.86 -32.80
C ASN A 491 -8.98 -18.95 -32.00
N TRP A 492 -8.89 -18.15 -30.94
CA TRP A 492 -7.72 -18.08 -30.08
C TRP A 492 -7.99 -18.74 -28.72
N SER A 493 -6.95 -19.33 -28.12
CA SER A 493 -6.93 -19.63 -26.69
C SER A 493 -6.86 -18.35 -25.86
N ALA A 494 -7.14 -18.47 -24.56
CA ALA A 494 -6.69 -17.47 -23.60
C ALA A 494 -5.15 -17.36 -23.59
N ILE A 495 -4.63 -16.23 -23.12
CA ILE A 495 -3.20 -15.95 -23.11
C ILE A 495 -2.49 -16.66 -21.97
N LEU A 496 -1.35 -17.26 -22.28
CA LEU A 496 -0.36 -17.63 -21.28
C LEU A 496 0.70 -16.54 -21.22
N GLU A 497 1.00 -16.05 -20.04
CA GLU A 497 1.93 -14.93 -19.85
C GLU A 497 2.80 -15.17 -18.61
N TYR A 498 4.11 -15.14 -18.79
CA TYR A 498 5.07 -15.25 -17.68
C TYR A 498 6.32 -14.39 -17.91
N PRO A 499 6.80 -13.68 -16.87
CA PRO A 499 8.07 -12.99 -16.92
C PRO A 499 9.23 -13.93 -16.64
N PHE A 500 10.34 -13.75 -17.36
CA PHE A 500 11.59 -14.49 -17.17
C PHE A 500 12.71 -13.52 -16.80
N TYR A 501 13.59 -13.95 -15.88
CA TYR A 501 14.66 -13.12 -15.31
C TYR A 501 16.01 -13.83 -15.42
N PRO A 502 16.73 -13.69 -16.55
CA PRO A 502 18.14 -14.06 -16.61
C PRO A 502 18.99 -13.13 -15.72
N PRO A 503 20.19 -13.56 -15.28
CA PRO A 503 20.96 -12.83 -14.29
C PRO A 503 21.38 -11.44 -14.78
N GLN A 504 21.25 -10.43 -13.92
CA GLN A 504 21.77 -9.07 -14.09
C GLN A 504 22.32 -8.56 -12.76
N ASP A 505 23.33 -7.69 -12.82
CA ASP A 505 23.96 -7.11 -11.62
C ASP A 505 23.18 -5.87 -11.13
N LEU A 506 22.07 -6.12 -10.42
CA LEU A 506 21.25 -5.05 -9.84
C LEU A 506 21.92 -4.33 -8.66
N SER A 507 23.07 -4.79 -8.16
CA SER A 507 23.86 -4.04 -7.17
C SER A 507 24.37 -2.69 -7.73
N LYS A 508 24.27 -2.51 -9.06
CA LYS A 508 24.62 -1.27 -9.76
C LYS A 508 23.48 -0.27 -9.85
N LEU A 509 22.27 -0.61 -9.44
CA LEU A 509 21.16 0.32 -9.33
C LEU A 509 21.17 0.97 -7.94
N LEU A 510 21.75 2.16 -7.83
CA LEU A 510 21.85 2.89 -6.56
C LEU A 510 20.71 3.88 -6.40
N LEU A 511 20.27 4.07 -5.16
CA LEU A 511 19.48 5.24 -4.75
C LEU A 511 20.44 6.42 -4.57
N THR A 512 20.26 7.48 -5.34
CA THR A 512 21.16 8.63 -5.38
C THR A 512 20.57 9.89 -4.77
N GLU A 513 19.26 9.96 -4.59
CA GLU A 513 18.64 11.14 -3.98
C GLU A 513 17.27 10.84 -3.36
N ILE A 514 17.03 11.41 -2.17
CA ILE A 514 15.74 11.39 -1.47
C ILE A 514 15.39 12.82 -1.06
N MET A 515 14.32 13.39 -1.65
CA MET A 515 13.77 14.69 -1.27
C MET A 515 12.47 14.49 -0.49
N TYR A 516 12.57 14.16 0.80
CA TYR A 516 11.42 13.71 1.60
C TYR A 516 10.60 14.83 2.24
N ASN A 517 11.21 15.97 2.61
CA ASN A 517 10.48 17.11 3.18
C ASN A 517 10.99 18.45 2.61
N PRO A 518 10.77 18.77 1.33
CA PRO A 518 11.14 20.08 0.80
C PRO A 518 10.21 21.19 1.34
N PRO A 519 10.68 22.45 1.49
CA PRO A 519 9.83 23.57 1.86
C PRO A 519 8.83 23.88 0.73
N ALA A 520 7.73 24.52 1.12
CA ALA A 520 6.73 25.00 0.17
C ALA A 520 7.34 25.88 -0.94
N PHE A 521 6.87 25.68 -2.17
CA PHE A 521 7.31 26.44 -3.35
C PHE A 521 6.17 27.30 -3.88
N GLY A 522 6.21 28.61 -3.59
CA GLY A 522 5.10 29.49 -3.90
C GLY A 522 3.84 29.09 -3.12
N SER A 523 2.75 28.77 -3.82
CA SER A 523 1.52 28.24 -3.22
C SER A 523 1.43 26.70 -3.22
N VAL A 524 2.47 26.01 -3.69
CA VAL A 524 2.52 24.55 -3.79
C VAL A 524 3.13 23.99 -2.49
N SER A 525 2.46 23.00 -1.90
CA SER A 525 2.98 22.29 -0.71
C SER A 525 4.32 21.63 -1.02
N GLY A 526 5.20 21.54 -0.03
CA GLY A 526 6.48 20.82 -0.11
C GLY A 526 6.30 19.40 -0.63
N ASP A 527 5.39 18.66 -0.01
CA ASP A 527 4.90 17.35 -0.40
C ASP A 527 4.77 17.12 -1.93
N GLU A 528 4.23 18.10 -2.66
CA GLU A 528 3.94 17.95 -4.08
C GLU A 528 5.21 17.96 -4.96
N VAL A 529 6.36 18.37 -4.42
CA VAL A 529 7.65 18.40 -5.12
C VAL A 529 8.67 17.40 -4.58
N GLU A 530 8.22 16.46 -3.74
CA GLU A 530 9.01 15.29 -3.32
C GLU A 530 9.42 14.43 -4.53
N PHE A 531 10.62 13.83 -4.43
CA PHE A 531 11.12 12.89 -5.43
C PHE A 531 12.14 11.89 -4.86
N LEU A 532 12.31 10.79 -5.59
CA LEU A 532 13.39 9.82 -5.44
C LEU A 532 14.17 9.70 -6.75
N GLU A 533 15.47 9.44 -6.68
CA GLU A 533 16.30 9.22 -7.85
C GLU A 533 17.11 7.93 -7.76
N LEU A 534 17.11 7.17 -8.86
CA LEU A 534 17.99 6.00 -9.02
C LEU A 534 19.01 6.22 -10.12
N LYS A 535 20.20 5.64 -9.98
CA LYS A 535 21.26 5.66 -10.99
C LYS A 535 21.77 4.26 -11.31
N ASN A 536 21.99 3.98 -12.60
CA ASN A 536 22.79 2.83 -13.00
C ASN A 536 24.29 3.19 -12.99
N THR A 537 25.01 2.71 -11.97
CA THR A 537 26.46 2.93 -11.80
C THR A 537 27.32 1.87 -12.50
N GLY A 538 26.69 0.90 -13.16
CA GLY A 538 27.34 -0.19 -13.87
C GLY A 538 27.72 0.15 -15.30
N THR A 539 28.30 -0.81 -16.01
CA THR A 539 28.71 -0.68 -17.42
C THR A 539 27.72 -1.28 -18.41
N ASN A 540 26.68 -1.98 -17.92
CA ASN A 540 25.64 -2.62 -18.73
C ASN A 540 24.30 -1.92 -18.51
N THR A 541 23.46 -1.89 -19.54
CA THR A 541 22.07 -1.44 -19.40
C THR A 541 21.33 -2.37 -18.45
N LEU A 542 20.76 -1.82 -17.37
CA LEU A 542 19.93 -2.57 -16.44
C LEU A 542 18.50 -2.64 -16.96
N ASN A 543 17.87 -3.78 -16.74
CA ASN A 543 16.45 -3.95 -17.00
C ASN A 543 15.69 -3.80 -15.69
N LEU A 544 14.89 -2.74 -15.60
CA LEU A 544 14.13 -2.42 -14.40
C LEU A 544 12.71 -2.99 -14.44
N SER A 545 12.32 -3.69 -15.51
CA SER A 545 10.97 -4.23 -15.69
C SER A 545 10.51 -4.99 -14.44
N ASP A 546 9.31 -4.67 -13.99
CA ASP A 546 8.61 -5.31 -12.88
C ASP A 546 9.25 -5.13 -11.49
N LEU A 547 10.43 -4.48 -11.38
CA LEU A 547 10.91 -4.00 -10.09
C LEU A 547 9.81 -3.16 -9.42
N ARG A 548 9.72 -3.22 -8.09
CA ARG A 548 8.69 -2.48 -7.35
C ARG A 548 9.15 -2.06 -5.98
N PHE A 549 8.63 -0.94 -5.52
CA PHE A 549 8.74 -0.56 -4.13
C PHE A 549 7.81 -1.45 -3.29
N THR A 550 8.35 -2.04 -2.22
CA THR A 550 7.63 -2.90 -1.28
C THR A 550 7.53 -2.31 0.12
N ALA A 551 8.16 -1.15 0.35
CA ALA A 551 8.02 -0.33 1.54
C ALA A 551 8.18 1.15 1.15
N GLY A 552 7.45 2.01 1.86
CA GLY A 552 7.33 3.45 1.62
C GLY A 552 6.40 3.81 0.47
N ILE A 553 6.95 4.40 -0.61
CA ILE A 553 6.16 4.78 -1.78
C ILE A 553 5.58 3.57 -2.53
N THR A 554 4.52 3.80 -3.31
CA THR A 554 3.98 2.79 -4.24
C THR A 554 4.38 3.15 -5.68
N PHE A 555 5.28 2.34 -6.25
CA PHE A 555 5.67 2.42 -7.65
C PHE A 555 6.12 1.05 -8.17
N ALA A 556 5.74 0.72 -9.40
CA ALA A 556 6.20 -0.46 -10.12
C ALA A 556 6.69 -0.05 -11.50
N PHE A 557 7.86 -0.54 -11.88
CA PHE A 557 8.47 -0.26 -13.17
C PHE A 557 7.73 -1.03 -14.26
N THR A 558 7.35 -0.34 -15.33
CA THR A 558 6.65 -0.98 -16.46
C THR A 558 7.58 -1.92 -17.22
N ASN A 559 7.01 -3.00 -17.77
CA ASN A 559 7.76 -3.90 -18.62
C ASN A 559 8.36 -3.16 -19.83
N GLY A 560 9.62 -3.45 -20.14
CA GLY A 560 10.39 -2.72 -21.14
C GLY A 560 11.23 -1.57 -20.58
N THR A 561 11.09 -1.21 -19.30
CA THR A 561 11.94 -0.16 -18.70
C THR A 561 13.40 -0.59 -18.68
N ARG A 562 14.28 0.28 -19.19
CA ARG A 562 15.73 0.06 -19.27
C ARG A 562 16.46 1.31 -18.78
N LEU A 563 17.55 1.12 -18.05
CA LEU A 563 18.40 2.20 -17.58
C LEU A 563 19.82 2.01 -18.08
N ALA A 564 20.26 2.88 -19.00
CA ALA A 564 21.59 2.83 -19.59
C ALA A 564 22.69 3.12 -18.53
N PRO A 565 23.95 2.70 -18.77
CA PRO A 565 25.08 3.05 -17.91
C PRO A 565 25.18 4.55 -17.65
N GLY A 566 25.28 4.96 -16.38
CA GLY A 566 25.37 6.36 -15.95
C GLY A 566 24.06 7.16 -16.01
N ALA A 567 22.96 6.57 -16.50
CA ALA A 567 21.67 7.24 -16.58
C ALA A 567 20.93 7.24 -15.24
N PHE A 568 20.06 8.24 -15.07
CA PHE A 568 19.22 8.46 -13.89
C PHE A 568 17.76 8.11 -14.18
N PHE A 569 17.04 7.72 -13.13
CA PHE A 569 15.60 7.45 -13.13
C PHE A 569 14.95 8.25 -12.01
N VAL A 570 14.28 9.35 -12.36
CA VAL A 570 13.61 10.26 -11.41
C VAL A 570 12.16 9.84 -11.24
N LEU A 571 11.78 9.60 -9.98
CA LEU A 571 10.42 9.34 -9.53
C LEU A 571 9.89 10.55 -8.79
N ALA A 572 8.81 11.17 -9.28
CA ALA A 572 8.20 12.33 -8.64
C ALA A 572 6.79 12.02 -8.15
N ARG A 573 6.32 12.71 -7.11
CA ARG A 573 4.93 12.57 -6.63
C ARG A 573 3.92 13.23 -7.56
N ASN A 574 4.24 14.43 -8.04
CA ASN A 574 3.38 15.22 -8.92
C ASN A 574 4.20 15.82 -10.06
N GLU A 575 4.01 15.30 -11.27
CA GLU A 575 4.76 15.70 -12.47
C GLU A 575 4.70 17.21 -12.74
N ALA A 576 3.51 17.81 -12.60
CA ALA A 576 3.30 19.21 -12.94
C ALA A 576 3.98 20.14 -11.92
N ALA A 577 3.85 19.83 -10.63
CA ALA A 577 4.53 20.57 -9.56
C ALA A 577 6.05 20.42 -9.66
N PHE A 578 6.52 19.19 -9.87
CA PHE A 578 7.94 18.88 -10.05
C PHE A 578 8.53 19.62 -11.25
N THR A 579 7.90 19.55 -12.43
CA THR A 579 8.38 20.21 -13.66
C THR A 579 8.43 21.73 -13.51
N ASN A 580 7.50 22.31 -12.75
CA ASN A 580 7.50 23.75 -12.46
C ASN A 580 8.67 24.15 -11.53
N LYS A 581 9.03 23.28 -10.57
CA LYS A 581 10.16 23.51 -9.67
C LYS A 581 11.52 23.23 -10.35
N TYR A 582 11.60 22.18 -11.18
CA TYR A 582 12.81 21.68 -11.84
C TYR A 582 12.66 21.68 -13.37
N PRO A 583 12.62 22.85 -14.02
CA PRO A 583 12.43 22.94 -15.45
C PRO A 583 13.57 22.26 -16.22
N GLY A 584 13.22 21.33 -17.10
CA GLY A 584 14.17 20.61 -17.96
C GLY A 584 14.66 19.26 -17.42
N VAL A 585 14.25 18.87 -16.20
CA VAL A 585 14.50 17.53 -15.66
C VAL A 585 13.40 16.58 -16.12
N SER A 586 13.78 15.44 -16.69
CA SER A 586 12.83 14.41 -17.12
C SER A 586 12.32 13.63 -15.91
N VAL A 587 11.00 13.55 -15.75
CA VAL A 587 10.37 12.64 -14.79
C VAL A 587 10.15 11.29 -15.48
N ASN A 588 10.70 10.21 -14.91
CA ASN A 588 10.64 8.87 -15.50
C ASN A 588 9.47 8.03 -14.95
N GLY A 589 8.96 8.37 -13.76
CA GLY A 589 7.80 7.72 -13.18
C GLY A 589 7.10 8.57 -12.13
N ILE A 590 5.80 8.36 -11.97
CA ILE A 590 4.98 9.00 -10.93
C ILE A 590 4.60 7.96 -9.90
N TYR A 591 5.03 8.15 -8.66
CA TYR A 591 4.67 7.27 -7.54
C TYR A 591 3.41 7.76 -6.82
N THR A 592 2.73 6.86 -6.13
CA THR A 592 1.64 7.20 -5.20
C THR A 592 2.07 7.00 -3.76
N GLY A 593 1.36 7.65 -2.84
CA GLY A 593 1.82 7.82 -1.45
C GLY A 593 2.57 9.13 -1.28
N ARG A 594 3.33 9.24 -0.20
CA ARG A 594 4.27 10.34 0.06
C ARG A 594 5.51 9.79 0.72
N LEU A 595 6.60 10.53 0.63
CA LEU A 595 7.73 10.29 1.51
C LEU A 595 7.36 10.74 2.93
N ASP A 596 7.75 10.00 3.95
CA ASP A 596 7.47 10.44 5.34
C ASP A 596 8.46 11.54 5.74
N ASN A 597 7.92 12.64 6.26
CA ASN A 597 8.70 13.78 6.70
C ASN A 597 9.53 13.46 7.95
N GLY A 598 9.09 12.49 8.77
CA GLY A 598 9.79 12.05 9.98
C GLY A 598 10.66 10.79 9.80
N GLY A 599 10.93 10.40 8.55
CA GLY A 599 11.66 9.16 8.26
C GLY A 599 10.76 7.96 7.95
N GLU A 600 11.26 7.06 7.10
CA GLU A 600 10.62 5.79 6.77
C GLU A 600 11.61 4.78 6.18
N THR A 601 11.14 3.55 5.98
CA THR A 601 11.85 2.54 5.19
C THR A 601 11.39 2.53 3.74
N LEU A 602 12.31 2.82 2.82
CA LEU A 602 12.15 2.59 1.39
C LEU A 602 12.79 1.26 1.00
N THR A 603 12.06 0.39 0.31
CA THR A 603 12.61 -0.89 -0.18
C THR A 603 12.26 -1.11 -1.64
N LEU A 604 13.28 -1.25 -2.49
CA LEU A 604 13.12 -1.71 -3.86
C LEU A 604 13.37 -3.22 -3.92
N SER A 605 12.39 -3.95 -4.47
CA SER A 605 12.43 -5.41 -4.56
C SER A 605 12.31 -5.88 -6.00
N HIS A 606 13.01 -6.97 -6.29
CA HIS A 606 12.83 -7.75 -7.49
C HIS A 606 11.47 -8.49 -7.43
N PRO A 607 10.82 -8.74 -8.57
CA PRO A 607 9.56 -9.49 -8.66
C PRO A 607 9.51 -10.79 -7.88
N LEU A 608 10.65 -11.48 -7.81
CA LEU A 608 10.81 -12.79 -7.17
C LEU A 608 10.99 -12.72 -5.65
N GLY A 609 10.87 -11.53 -5.06
CA GLY A 609 10.93 -11.32 -3.62
C GLY A 609 12.34 -11.08 -3.08
N THR A 610 13.36 -11.04 -3.93
CA THR A 610 14.71 -10.63 -3.52
C THR A 610 14.79 -9.11 -3.41
N ARG A 611 15.35 -8.62 -2.30
CA ARG A 611 15.60 -7.19 -2.10
C ARG A 611 16.72 -6.72 -3.02
N VAL A 612 16.52 -5.61 -3.72
CA VAL A 612 17.59 -4.92 -4.47
C VAL A 612 18.38 -4.03 -3.52
N TRP A 613 17.69 -3.15 -2.79
CA TRP A 613 18.23 -2.36 -1.68
C TRP A 613 17.10 -1.93 -0.74
N SER A 614 17.46 -1.49 0.46
CA SER A 614 16.57 -0.87 1.44
C SER A 614 17.33 0.24 2.15
N VAL A 615 16.62 1.32 2.49
CA VAL A 615 17.12 2.40 3.34
C VAL A 615 16.02 2.77 4.35
N THR A 616 16.38 2.89 5.62
CA THR A 616 15.55 3.48 6.67
C THR A 616 16.13 4.82 7.04
N TYR A 617 15.63 5.89 6.42
CA TYR A 617 16.09 7.25 6.70
C TYR A 617 15.29 7.88 7.84
N ASP A 618 15.85 8.92 8.46
CA ASP A 618 15.27 9.66 9.57
C ASP A 618 15.52 11.17 9.35
N ASP A 619 14.76 12.02 10.04
CA ASP A 619 14.96 13.48 10.08
C ASP A 619 15.80 13.91 11.31
N LEU A 620 16.08 12.97 12.21
CA LEU A 620 16.91 13.18 13.39
C LEU A 620 18.33 12.63 13.26
N SER A 621 19.24 13.23 14.02
CA SER A 621 20.60 12.72 14.19
C SER A 621 20.58 11.24 14.61
N PRO A 622 21.41 10.36 14.02
CA PRO A 622 22.61 10.66 13.23
C PRO A 622 22.40 10.93 11.72
N TRP A 623 21.17 10.99 11.22
CA TRP A 623 20.92 11.38 9.83
C TRP A 623 21.18 12.88 9.61
N PRO A 624 21.54 13.30 8.38
CA PRO A 624 21.60 14.72 8.04
C PRO A 624 20.24 15.38 8.29
N ILE A 625 20.25 16.51 9.02
CA ILE A 625 19.04 17.23 9.45
C ILE A 625 18.66 18.32 8.44
N ALA A 626 19.65 18.90 7.74
CA ALA A 626 19.39 19.93 6.73
C ALA A 626 18.39 19.54 5.61
N PRO A 627 18.24 18.25 5.24
CA PRO A 627 17.19 17.82 4.31
C PRO A 627 15.75 17.96 4.83
N ASP A 628 15.55 18.14 6.13
CA ASP A 628 14.25 18.31 6.73
C ASP A 628 13.76 19.77 6.60
N ASN A 629 12.89 20.06 5.62
CA ASN A 629 12.20 21.33 5.42
C ASN A 629 13.09 22.56 5.12
N PHE A 630 14.41 22.41 5.05
CA PHE A 630 15.33 23.48 4.62
C PHE A 630 15.71 23.42 3.13
N GLY A 631 15.17 22.43 2.43
CA GLY A 631 15.18 22.33 0.96
C GLY A 631 16.37 21.60 0.39
N PHE A 632 17.19 20.96 1.22
CA PHE A 632 18.17 19.99 0.75
C PHE A 632 17.50 18.62 0.60
N SER A 633 18.00 17.79 -0.30
CA SER A 633 17.76 16.34 -0.31
C SER A 633 18.85 15.57 0.46
N LEU A 634 18.54 14.33 0.84
CA LEU A 634 19.54 13.33 1.22
C LEU A 634 20.20 12.76 -0.04
N VAL A 635 21.53 12.80 -0.10
CA VAL A 635 22.34 12.21 -1.18
C VAL A 635 23.46 11.35 -0.57
N PRO A 636 23.93 10.31 -1.28
CA PRO A 636 25.05 9.52 -0.80
C PRO A 636 26.35 10.36 -0.77
N VAL A 637 27.20 10.09 0.20
CA VAL A 637 28.55 10.68 0.28
C VAL A 637 29.38 10.31 -0.94
N ASN A 638 29.23 9.08 -1.45
CA ASN A 638 29.82 8.63 -2.70
C ASN A 638 28.72 8.32 -3.74
N PRO A 639 28.54 9.14 -4.79
CA PRO A 639 27.45 8.98 -5.76
C PRO A 639 27.59 7.74 -6.65
N ASN A 640 28.74 7.04 -6.60
CA ASN A 640 28.98 5.82 -7.38
C ASN A 640 29.07 4.55 -6.51
N ALA A 641 28.90 4.66 -5.19
CA ALA A 641 28.86 3.51 -4.29
C ALA A 641 28.20 3.85 -2.95
N THR A 642 27.19 3.08 -2.57
CA THR A 642 26.59 3.12 -1.23
C THR A 642 26.67 1.71 -0.63
N PRO A 643 27.73 1.36 0.11
CA PRO A 643 27.94 -0.01 0.59
C PRO A 643 26.90 -0.46 1.62
N ASP A 644 26.27 0.49 2.34
CA ASP A 644 25.18 0.24 3.28
C ASP A 644 24.21 1.45 3.32
N PRO A 645 23.09 1.40 2.58
CA PRO A 645 22.14 2.51 2.54
C PRO A 645 21.45 2.78 3.88
N ASP A 646 21.38 1.82 4.81
CA ASP A 646 20.77 2.02 6.14
C ASP A 646 21.71 2.78 7.11
N ASN A 647 22.98 2.98 6.73
CA ASN A 647 23.94 3.65 7.58
C ASN A 647 24.01 5.17 7.28
N PRO A 648 23.60 6.05 8.22
CA PRO A 648 23.54 7.50 8.00
C PRO A 648 24.90 8.12 7.66
N VAL A 649 26.02 7.50 8.03
CA VAL A 649 27.36 8.01 7.67
C VAL A 649 27.64 7.98 6.16
N ASN A 650 26.85 7.20 5.42
CA ASN A 650 26.93 7.14 3.96
C ASN A 650 26.07 8.21 3.28
N TRP A 651 25.37 9.04 4.05
CA TRP A 651 24.48 10.09 3.57
C TRP A 651 24.96 11.48 4.00
N ARG A 652 24.62 12.47 3.19
CA ARG A 652 24.81 13.89 3.48
C ARG A 652 23.66 14.67 2.89
N ALA A 653 23.53 15.93 3.29
CA ALA A 653 22.70 16.85 2.52
C ALA A 653 23.34 17.10 1.14
N SER A 654 22.48 17.29 0.15
CA SER A 654 22.86 17.79 -1.17
C SER A 654 23.63 19.11 -1.08
N THR A 655 24.40 19.39 -2.11
CA THR A 655 25.21 20.62 -2.17
C THR A 655 24.34 21.86 -2.37
N PHE A 656 23.20 21.71 -3.04
CA PHE A 656 22.31 22.81 -3.38
C PHE A 656 20.94 22.66 -2.73
N VAL A 657 20.36 23.80 -2.34
CA VAL A 657 18.92 23.87 -2.07
C VAL A 657 18.17 23.51 -3.35
N GLY A 658 17.26 22.54 -3.25
CA GLY A 658 16.55 21.91 -4.35
C GLY A 658 17.16 20.58 -4.81
N GLY A 659 18.30 20.17 -4.27
CA GLY A 659 18.95 18.93 -4.68
C GLY A 659 19.56 18.99 -6.09
N SER A 660 19.78 17.83 -6.69
CA SER A 660 20.40 17.66 -8.01
C SER A 660 19.67 16.69 -8.96
N PRO A 661 18.33 16.74 -9.07
CA PRO A 661 17.60 15.70 -9.80
C PRO A 661 17.99 15.65 -11.28
N GLY A 662 18.20 14.42 -11.77
CA GLY A 662 18.68 14.09 -13.11
C GLY A 662 20.20 14.15 -13.28
N ALA A 663 20.97 14.35 -12.21
CA ALA A 663 22.42 14.54 -12.26
C ALA A 663 23.13 14.08 -10.97
N ASP A 664 24.44 13.88 -11.04
CA ASP A 664 25.25 13.62 -9.85
C ASP A 664 25.32 14.88 -8.95
N ASP A 665 25.01 14.75 -7.65
CA ASP A 665 25.26 15.83 -6.69
C ASP A 665 26.77 16.09 -6.60
N PRO A 666 27.22 17.34 -6.81
CA PRO A 666 28.64 17.66 -6.72
C PRO A 666 29.15 17.48 -5.30
N ILE A 667 30.45 17.33 -5.12
CA ILE A 667 31.04 17.20 -3.78
C ILE A 667 30.84 18.52 -3.02
N ASN A 668 30.20 18.45 -1.84
CA ASN A 668 30.06 19.60 -0.96
C ASN A 668 31.44 19.96 -0.35
N PRO A 669 31.96 21.18 -0.56
CA PRO A 669 33.29 21.57 -0.06
C PRO A 669 33.33 21.87 1.44
N ILE A 670 32.21 21.77 2.16
CA ILE A 670 32.15 22.09 3.59
C ILE A 670 32.90 21.03 4.40
N SER A 671 33.89 21.48 5.15
CA SER A 671 34.66 20.61 6.05
C SER A 671 33.87 20.33 7.33
N PRO A 672 33.72 19.06 7.76
CA PRO A 672 32.94 18.72 8.95
C PRO A 672 33.49 19.36 10.22
N VAL A 673 32.62 19.86 11.10
CA VAL A 673 32.94 20.31 12.47
C VAL A 673 31.90 19.72 13.40
N LEU A 674 32.36 19.11 14.49
CA LEU A 674 31.56 18.24 15.32
C LEU A 674 31.26 18.91 16.65
N ILE A 675 30.06 18.78 17.18
CA ILE A 675 29.79 19.01 18.60
C ILE A 675 30.50 17.92 19.38
N ASN A 676 31.35 18.32 20.32
CA ASN A 676 32.22 17.44 21.08
C ASN A 676 31.77 17.25 22.53
N GLU A 677 31.39 18.33 23.22
CA GLU A 677 30.96 18.26 24.62
C GLU A 677 29.91 19.32 24.92
N VAL A 678 28.91 18.98 25.74
CA VAL A 678 27.81 19.89 26.12
C VAL A 678 27.57 19.82 27.64
N LEU A 679 27.54 20.99 28.27
CA LEU A 679 27.08 21.18 29.65
C LEU A 679 25.74 21.92 29.62
N SER A 680 24.68 21.32 30.17
CA SER A 680 23.31 21.87 30.18
C SER A 680 22.73 22.12 31.58
N HIS A 681 23.54 21.95 32.62
CA HIS A 681 23.16 22.28 33.98
C HIS A 681 24.38 22.74 34.79
N SER A 682 24.40 24.02 35.16
CA SER A 682 25.39 24.56 36.08
C SER A 682 24.79 25.47 37.17
N GLU A 683 25.00 25.14 38.45
CA GLU A 683 24.59 25.98 39.59
C GLU A 683 25.61 27.10 39.88
N THR A 684 26.87 26.88 39.54
CA THR A 684 28.00 27.78 39.87
C THR A 684 28.81 28.24 38.65
N GLY A 685 28.31 27.97 37.44
CA GLY A 685 29.01 28.23 36.16
C GLY A 685 28.08 28.74 35.06
N SER A 686 28.52 28.56 33.81
CA SER A 686 27.72 28.78 32.60
C SER A 686 27.67 27.49 31.83
N ASP A 687 26.50 27.20 31.26
CA ASP A 687 26.33 26.11 30.29
C ASP A 687 27.22 26.37 29.07
N PHE A 688 27.64 25.31 28.38
CA PHE A 688 28.55 25.42 27.25
C PHE A 688 28.30 24.38 26.16
N ILE A 689 28.71 24.73 24.94
CA ILE A 689 28.79 23.86 23.77
C ILE A 689 30.22 23.94 23.24
N GLU A 690 30.89 22.80 23.16
CA GLU A 690 32.22 22.68 22.59
C GLU A 690 32.16 22.08 21.18
N LEU A 691 32.86 22.71 20.24
CA LEU A 691 33.05 22.23 18.88
C LEU A 691 34.47 21.67 18.69
N PHE A 692 34.60 20.63 17.88
CA PHE A 692 35.87 20.02 17.49
C PHE A 692 36.03 20.03 15.97
N ASN A 693 37.21 20.45 15.51
CA ASN A 693 37.60 20.33 14.11
C ASN A 693 38.44 19.06 13.90
N PRO A 694 37.87 17.98 13.33
CA PRO A 694 38.60 16.74 13.04
C PRO A 694 39.55 16.84 11.83
N ASN A 695 39.54 17.96 11.10
CA ASN A 695 40.28 18.10 9.85
C ASN A 695 41.76 18.47 10.09
N THR A 696 42.59 18.29 9.05
CA THR A 696 44.01 18.67 9.04
C THR A 696 44.25 20.13 8.62
N HIS A 697 43.18 20.90 8.41
CA HIS A 697 43.21 22.32 8.07
C HIS A 697 42.19 23.10 8.90
N ALA A 698 42.38 24.41 9.01
CA ALA A 698 41.45 25.29 9.72
C ALA A 698 40.12 25.41 8.97
N VAL A 699 39.01 25.49 9.72
CA VAL A 699 37.66 25.69 9.18
C VAL A 699 37.17 27.09 9.53
N ASP A 700 36.57 27.80 8.58
CA ASP A 700 35.86 29.06 8.82
C ASP A 700 34.43 28.73 9.28
N LEU A 701 34.13 29.11 10.53
CA LEU A 701 32.82 28.96 11.17
C LEU A 701 31.99 30.25 11.08
N GLY A 702 32.54 31.31 10.49
CA GLY A 702 31.83 32.57 10.31
C GLY A 702 30.52 32.38 9.56
N GLY A 703 29.42 32.76 10.19
CA GLY A 703 28.08 32.64 9.62
C GLY A 703 27.39 31.29 9.80
N TRP A 704 28.02 30.33 10.48
CA TRP A 704 27.37 29.10 10.93
C TRP A 704 26.46 29.40 12.13
N PHE A 705 25.61 28.43 12.50
CA PHE A 705 24.61 28.61 13.54
C PHE A 705 24.61 27.49 14.59
N LEU A 706 24.41 27.87 15.85
CA LEU A 706 24.05 26.95 16.94
C LEU A 706 22.57 27.13 17.29
N THR A 707 21.92 26.03 17.67
CA THR A 707 20.52 26.01 18.10
C THR A 707 20.26 24.83 19.04
N ASP A 708 19.27 24.97 19.90
CA ASP A 708 18.61 23.93 20.70
C ASP A 708 17.33 23.38 20.02
N ASP A 709 17.03 23.84 18.80
CA ASP A 709 15.83 23.47 18.07
C ASP A 709 16.15 23.32 16.58
N ALA A 710 16.11 22.08 16.09
CA ALA A 710 16.37 21.75 14.69
C ALA A 710 15.39 22.46 13.74
N ALA A 711 14.15 22.71 14.15
CA ALA A 711 13.15 23.41 13.33
C ALA A 711 13.43 24.92 13.21
N THR A 712 14.30 25.45 14.08
CA THR A 712 14.70 26.86 14.10
C THR A 712 16.22 26.98 14.03
N PRO A 713 16.87 26.62 12.91
CA PRO A 713 18.33 26.42 12.84
C PRO A 713 19.17 27.70 13.01
N LYS A 714 18.55 28.88 12.98
CA LYS A 714 19.22 30.18 12.92
C LYS A 714 19.11 30.99 14.22
N LYS A 715 19.14 30.34 15.38
CA LYS A 715 19.09 31.02 16.69
C LYS A 715 20.39 31.78 16.96
N TYR A 716 21.51 31.10 17.24
CA TYR A 716 22.78 31.80 17.46
C TYR A 716 23.65 31.77 16.21
N ARG A 717 24.00 32.93 15.63
CA ARG A 717 24.92 33.02 14.50
C ARG A 717 26.35 33.25 15.00
N ILE A 718 27.26 32.35 14.63
CA ILE A 718 28.70 32.48 14.88
C ILE A 718 29.23 33.67 14.09
N ARG A 719 30.00 34.51 14.76
CA ARG A 719 30.53 35.77 14.22
C ARG A 719 31.42 35.53 12.99
N ASP A 720 31.28 36.38 11.98
CA ASP A 720 32.15 36.33 10.79
C ASP A 720 33.64 36.41 11.17
N GLY A 721 34.46 35.60 10.49
CA GLY A 721 35.91 35.49 10.73
C GLY A 721 36.29 34.60 11.92
N THR A 722 35.33 33.92 12.56
CA THR A 722 35.62 32.87 13.54
C THR A 722 36.20 31.66 12.82
N SER A 723 37.44 31.30 13.13
CA SER A 723 38.08 30.11 12.57
C SER A 723 38.44 29.11 13.67
N LEU A 724 38.30 27.83 13.36
CA LEU A 724 38.70 26.72 14.22
C LEU A 724 39.89 25.98 13.60
N GLU A 725 41.04 26.09 14.26
CA GLU A 725 42.30 25.47 13.85
C GLU A 725 42.21 23.93 13.75
N PRO A 726 43.07 23.27 12.96
CA PRO A 726 43.04 21.82 12.81
C PRO A 726 43.23 21.09 14.15
N LEU A 727 42.49 19.99 14.33
CA LEU A 727 42.54 19.13 15.52
C LEU A 727 42.37 19.90 16.86
N SER A 728 41.66 21.03 16.81
CA SER A 728 41.47 21.94 17.95
C SER A 728 40.00 22.05 18.33
N TYR A 729 39.75 22.57 19.54
CA TYR A 729 38.44 22.75 20.13
C TYR A 729 38.07 24.24 20.23
N LEU A 730 36.78 24.55 20.15
CA LEU A 730 36.23 25.89 20.34
C LEU A 730 35.02 25.84 21.26
N LEU A 731 35.07 26.60 22.35
CA LEU A 731 34.03 26.66 23.37
C LEU A 731 33.11 27.86 23.15
N PHE A 732 31.79 27.63 23.19
CA PHE A 732 30.76 28.66 23.31
C PHE A 732 30.05 28.50 24.65
N THR A 733 29.98 29.57 25.41
CA THR A 733 29.25 29.62 26.68
C THR A 733 27.84 30.16 26.48
N GLU A 734 26.95 29.96 27.45
CA GLU A 734 25.61 30.54 27.43
C GLU A 734 25.63 32.05 27.22
N THR A 735 26.65 32.76 27.71
CA THR A 735 26.76 34.21 27.44
C THR A 735 26.96 34.55 25.97
N ASP A 736 27.52 33.62 25.18
CA ASP A 736 27.69 33.76 23.74
C ASP A 736 26.38 33.49 22.98
N PHE A 737 25.69 32.38 23.29
CA PHE A 737 24.49 31.92 22.56
C PHE A 737 23.15 32.33 23.19
N ASN A 738 23.16 32.94 24.39
CA ASN A 738 22.02 33.55 25.06
C ASN A 738 22.24 35.04 25.43
N PRO A 739 22.81 35.89 24.55
CA PRO A 739 23.19 37.26 24.91
C PRO A 739 21.98 38.15 25.20
N THR A 740 20.78 37.76 24.76
CA THR A 740 19.53 38.43 25.09
C THR A 740 18.42 37.38 25.27
N PRO A 741 18.16 36.92 26.51
CA PRO A 741 17.19 35.86 26.75
C PRO A 741 15.78 36.19 26.23
N GLY A 742 15.15 35.21 25.57
CA GLY A 742 13.76 35.28 25.12
C GLY A 742 13.52 35.97 23.77
N ILE A 743 14.57 36.27 22.99
CA ILE A 743 14.43 36.70 21.59
C ILE A 743 14.96 35.65 20.62
N ASN A 744 14.50 35.69 19.36
CA ASN A 744 14.70 34.62 18.38
C ASN A 744 16.17 34.30 18.02
N ASN A 745 17.13 35.15 18.38
CA ASN A 745 18.56 34.93 18.14
C ASN A 745 19.34 34.51 19.41
N SER A 746 18.64 33.93 20.39
CA SER A 746 19.20 33.48 21.66
C SER A 746 18.48 32.23 22.13
N PHE A 747 19.18 31.35 22.84
CA PHE A 747 18.59 30.15 23.44
C PHE A 747 19.33 29.73 24.70
N SER A 748 18.72 28.84 25.49
CA SER A 748 19.31 28.26 26.71
C SER A 748 19.08 26.75 26.67
N LEU A 749 20.02 25.97 27.20
CA LEU A 749 19.84 24.53 27.32
C LEU A 749 19.03 24.17 28.57
N ASN A 750 18.24 23.10 28.50
CA ASN A 750 17.41 22.64 29.60
C ASN A 750 18.02 21.45 30.34
N ALA A 751 18.29 21.64 31.64
CA ALA A 751 18.80 20.60 32.54
C ALA A 751 17.93 19.32 32.64
N ARG A 752 16.67 19.36 32.19
CA ARG A 752 15.76 18.19 32.16
C ARG A 752 15.85 17.39 30.84
N GLY A 753 16.66 17.84 29.90
CA GLY A 753 16.79 17.29 28.55
C GLY A 753 16.42 18.34 27.50
N ASP A 754 17.19 18.36 26.43
CA ASP A 754 17.12 19.31 25.33
C ASP A 754 17.84 18.76 24.08
N ASP A 755 17.90 19.57 23.03
CA ASP A 755 18.70 19.28 21.83
C ASP A 755 19.85 20.28 21.65
N VAL A 756 20.81 19.93 20.79
CA VAL A 756 21.86 20.85 20.35
C VAL A 756 22.33 20.51 18.95
N TYR A 757 22.37 21.53 18.08
CA TYR A 757 22.72 21.39 16.68
C TYR A 757 23.62 22.52 16.19
N LEU A 758 24.52 22.17 15.27
CA LEU A 758 25.35 23.04 14.47
C LEU A 758 24.87 22.97 13.03
N PHE A 759 24.61 24.12 12.42
CA PHE A 759 24.28 24.25 11.00
C PHE A 759 25.30 25.15 10.29
N SER A 760 25.82 24.68 9.17
CA SER A 760 26.66 25.49 8.30
C SER A 760 25.86 26.60 7.60
N GLY A 761 26.47 27.78 7.48
CA GLY A 761 25.86 28.91 6.81
C GLY A 761 26.87 29.81 6.11
N ASP A 762 26.37 30.64 5.18
CA ASP A 762 27.16 31.61 4.44
C ASP A 762 27.09 33.03 5.04
N ALA A 763 27.87 33.95 4.46
CA ALA A 763 27.88 35.36 4.84
C ALA A 763 26.51 36.05 4.66
N ASN A 764 25.63 35.50 3.82
CA ASN A 764 24.27 35.99 3.56
C ASN A 764 23.21 35.30 4.44
N THR A 765 23.62 34.55 5.46
CA THR A 765 22.74 33.81 6.39
C THR A 765 21.97 32.65 5.77
N ASN A 766 22.35 32.18 4.58
CA ASN A 766 21.77 30.98 3.99
C ASN A 766 22.41 29.75 4.61
N LEU A 767 21.63 28.69 4.78
CA LEU A 767 22.19 27.38 5.14
C LEU A 767 22.92 26.80 3.94
N THR A 768 23.97 26.01 4.20
CA THR A 768 24.83 25.44 3.15
C THR A 768 24.85 23.92 3.13
N GLY A 769 23.97 23.27 3.91
CA GLY A 769 23.68 21.84 3.85
C GLY A 769 24.37 20.98 4.91
N TYR A 770 25.54 21.37 5.43
CA TYR A 770 26.16 20.62 6.53
C TYR A 770 25.46 20.90 7.86
N SER A 771 25.18 19.85 8.64
CA SER A 771 24.72 19.92 10.02
C SER A 771 25.28 18.78 10.88
N HIS A 772 25.33 18.99 12.21
CA HIS A 772 25.71 17.98 13.21
C HIS A 772 25.00 18.28 14.53
N GLY A 773 24.67 17.27 15.34
CA GLY A 773 24.03 17.48 16.63
C GLY A 773 23.44 16.22 17.25
N PHE A 774 22.81 16.35 18.40
CA PHE A 774 22.19 15.25 19.14
C PHE A 774 21.18 15.74 20.18
N SER A 775 20.33 14.83 20.62
CA SER A 775 19.41 15.03 21.75
C SER A 775 19.99 14.47 23.05
N PHE A 776 19.75 15.12 24.18
CA PHE A 776 20.19 14.66 25.49
C PHE A 776 19.07 14.69 26.54
N GLY A 777 19.20 13.82 27.54
CA GLY A 777 18.27 13.72 28.66
C GLY A 777 18.63 14.65 29.82
N ALA A 778 17.96 14.47 30.96
CA ALA A 778 18.25 15.25 32.16
C ALA A 778 19.71 15.05 32.64
N ALA A 779 20.36 16.13 33.05
CA ALA A 779 21.72 16.14 33.55
C ALA A 779 21.78 16.56 35.03
N PRO A 780 22.58 15.89 35.88
CA PRO A 780 22.98 16.43 37.18
C PRO A 780 23.78 17.73 37.05
N ASP A 781 23.83 18.54 38.11
CA ASP A 781 24.67 19.74 38.15
C ASP A 781 26.14 19.41 37.84
N GLY A 782 26.72 20.12 36.87
CA GLY A 782 28.11 19.98 36.45
C GLY A 782 28.42 18.76 35.57
N ALA A 783 27.44 17.92 35.25
CA ALA A 783 27.62 16.78 34.36
C ALA A 783 27.54 17.18 32.89
N THR A 784 28.42 16.64 32.05
CA THR A 784 28.47 16.94 30.61
C THR A 784 28.17 15.72 29.75
N PHE A 785 27.71 15.95 28.53
CA PHE A 785 27.56 14.91 27.50
C PHE A 785 28.71 15.04 26.49
N GLY A 786 29.57 14.03 26.42
CA GLY A 786 30.79 14.05 25.59
C GLY A 786 30.73 13.05 24.44
N ARG A 787 31.22 13.45 23.26
CA ARG A 787 31.21 12.63 22.05
C ARG A 787 32.13 11.42 22.18
N TYR A 788 31.57 10.24 21.99
CA TYR A 788 32.27 8.96 22.00
C TYR A 788 31.89 8.15 20.75
N VAL A 789 32.88 7.73 19.97
CA VAL A 789 32.66 6.89 18.77
C VAL A 789 32.89 5.43 19.13
N ILE A 790 31.87 4.60 19.00
CA ILE A 790 31.98 3.16 19.27
C ILE A 790 32.63 2.42 18.10
N SER A 791 32.94 1.13 18.29
CA SER A 791 33.65 0.32 17.28
C SER A 791 32.93 0.16 15.93
N THR A 792 31.64 0.45 15.86
CA THR A 792 30.85 0.46 14.61
C THR A 792 30.94 1.78 13.85
N GLY A 793 31.63 2.79 14.40
CA GLY A 793 31.68 4.15 13.86
C GLY A 793 30.51 5.04 14.28
N GLN A 794 29.54 4.52 15.04
CA GLN A 794 28.42 5.31 15.56
C GLN A 794 28.88 6.25 16.67
N GLU A 795 28.37 7.48 16.64
CA GLU A 795 28.57 8.47 17.70
C GLU A 795 27.57 8.26 18.83
N GLN A 796 28.03 8.42 20.06
CA GLN A 796 27.23 8.43 21.28
C GLN A 796 27.67 9.61 22.14
N PHE A 797 26.76 10.12 22.97
CA PHE A 797 27.03 11.24 23.86
C PHE A 797 26.74 10.85 25.31
N PRO A 798 27.52 9.92 25.91
CA PRO A 798 27.34 9.56 27.30
C PRO A 798 27.67 10.70 28.26
N GLU A 799 27.04 10.66 29.43
CA GLU A 799 27.43 11.49 30.57
C GLU A 799 28.90 11.22 30.95
N GLN A 800 29.68 12.29 31.08
CA GLN A 800 31.10 12.23 31.44
C GLN A 800 31.28 12.21 32.95
N LEU A 801 32.37 11.58 33.41
CA LEU A 801 32.75 11.58 34.83
C LEU A 801 33.22 12.96 35.32
N SER A 802 33.68 13.81 34.41
CA SER A 802 34.14 15.16 34.66
C SER A 802 34.10 15.96 33.36
N ALA A 803 33.72 17.23 33.42
CA ALA A 803 33.76 18.14 32.29
C ALA A 803 35.20 18.31 31.74
N THR A 804 35.36 18.34 30.43
CA THR A 804 36.66 18.48 29.74
C THR A 804 36.70 19.63 28.71
N PRO A 805 36.28 20.86 29.06
CA PRO A 805 36.29 21.96 28.10
C PRO A 805 37.72 22.38 27.72
N GLY A 806 38.03 22.42 26.43
CA GLY A 806 39.28 22.89 25.83
C GLY A 806 40.35 21.81 25.67
#